data_AF-A0A8J8BQ74-F1
#
_entry.id   AF-A0A8J8BQ74-F1
#
_cell.length_a   1.000
_cell.length_b   1.000
_cell.length_c   1.000
_cell.angle_alpha   90.00
_cell.angle_beta   90.00
_cell.angle_gamma   90.00
#
_symmetry.space_group_name_H-M   'P 1'
#
loop_
_entity.id
_entity.type
_entity.pdbx_description
1 polymer ?
#
loop_
_entity_poly.entity_id
_entity_poly.type
_entity_poly.pdbx_seq_one_letter_code
_entity_poly.pdbx_strand_id
1 'polypeptide(L)'
;MKGKKISTLILAALLGLSIPAVFSTTDSFSVDYHFSAQLQGTQWMIKDTIIQEIPGEPLMPYYPAQILLPQDAVLKDISVKTGPPVIQEGVDITWGQPPVTFSNTDTLHQVGRNELVYNSDTWYPDTLYTVVSEESFRGFTMLNVMLYPLQYKPKTGTVKFYERLTVTVNIGKGKKNSLYRGLPGDRDAVAQMVDNPDMTATYAEPAEAQPFLQGGPYPYVIITSSTLAPAFQELLEHKIDYIRTKLVDVSWIYSNYTGYDNPEKIRNFIIDAYNDWDTTYCLLGGDISAVPYRGFWVSTGGYTDSDMAADMYFGCLDGTFDADGDHIYGEPNDGVDWLEEVFIGRAPVETVAEAEIFVDKVIAYELADKPKVCQFHAAIIAAGNNPDSRQIPWDCEQWVPEEYTIKELFEQEDPITKAIWRTAWDGSYDGEPHTPPLTFQHAGHGNATCYGISSSVTWCNGDVSSLTNTFWPIHMSVACLSGQFEVNDCLAETYVKDDCGAIACMLNDNYGWYSTMDASKYSGEFLETMFRGLFSDGKQHLGELLNQAKSYWVSAAQSNSTYRWCYYEINLLGDPETPCLTKRRLLPPPTVTITNPPDGSIVSRTVKVTVGLMMGSSEARPRIDTVEFYIDNALVYTDEEMPFAYEWDTTQYADGEHVITVKGYYCGVFRDDDSVTVRVDNTTRPYVEITNPVDGSTVSGVVLVITETAAVDTVKFYINGVLVYVCQGEPFEFKWDTTAYPDGLYEIRAEGYQGNLLVAKDTITVSVRN
;
A
#
# COMPACT_ATOMS: atom_id res chain seq x y z
N MET A 1 -16.83 6.12 37.12
CA MET A 1 -16.89 7.37 37.93
C MET A 1 -16.77 8.55 36.98
N LYS A 2 -17.85 9.33 36.81
CA LYS A 2 -17.85 10.53 35.95
C LYS A 2 -16.99 11.64 36.57
N GLY A 3 -15.96 12.07 35.86
CA GLY A 3 -15.36 13.39 36.01
C GLY A 3 -13.88 13.42 36.41
N LYS A 4 -13.02 13.67 35.43
CA LYS A 4 -12.13 14.84 35.41
C LYS A 4 -11.45 14.93 34.04
N LYS A 5 -11.87 15.95 33.28
CA LYS A 5 -11.19 16.38 32.05
C LYS A 5 -9.73 16.68 32.37
N ILE A 6 -8.82 15.87 31.85
CA ILE A 6 -7.43 16.24 31.68
C ILE A 6 -7.43 17.13 30.44
N SER A 7 -7.01 18.39 30.62
CA SER A 7 -6.86 19.32 29.52
C SER A 7 -5.71 18.83 28.66
N THR A 8 -6.00 18.54 27.40
CA THR A 8 -5.01 18.24 26.36
C THR A 8 -4.18 19.49 26.11
N LEU A 9 -3.14 19.71 26.92
CA LEU A 9 -2.00 20.51 26.48
C LEU A 9 -1.23 19.62 25.50
N ILE A 10 -1.34 19.95 24.21
CA ILE A 10 -0.39 19.52 23.20
C ILE A 10 0.94 20.17 23.58
N LEU A 11 1.71 19.50 24.43
CA LEU A 11 3.12 19.79 24.64
C LEU A 11 3.85 18.95 23.58
N ALA A 12 4.03 19.54 22.40
CA ALA A 12 4.99 19.03 21.44
C ALA A 12 6.32 18.83 22.17
N ALA A 13 6.88 17.63 22.11
CA ALA A 13 8.26 17.40 22.46
C ALA A 13 9.09 18.36 21.60
N LEU A 14 9.57 19.45 22.19
CA LEU A 14 10.56 20.32 21.59
C LEU A 14 11.86 19.52 21.55
N LEU A 15 12.02 18.69 20.51
CA LEU A 15 13.32 18.18 20.08
C LEU A 15 14.20 19.40 19.81
N GLY A 16 15.13 19.63 20.74
CA GLY A 16 16.11 20.69 20.59
C GLY A 16 16.98 20.40 19.37
N LEU A 17 16.69 21.08 18.27
CA LEU A 17 17.50 21.14 17.06
C LEU A 17 18.96 21.47 17.41
N SER A 18 19.82 20.45 17.38
CA SER A 18 21.21 20.64 17.00
C SER A 18 21.38 20.04 15.61
N ILE A 19 21.39 20.89 14.58
CA ILE A 19 21.85 20.52 13.25
C ILE A 19 23.33 20.14 13.37
N PRO A 20 23.77 18.91 13.03
CA PRO A 20 25.12 18.71 12.57
C PRO A 20 25.08 18.96 11.06
N ALA A 21 25.71 20.06 10.67
CA ALA A 21 26.16 20.26 9.30
C ALA A 21 26.82 18.97 8.79
N VAL A 22 26.43 18.52 7.60
CA VAL A 22 27.22 17.63 6.72
C VAL A 22 27.93 16.52 7.49
N PHE A 23 27.34 15.32 7.62
CA PHE A 23 27.94 14.16 8.30
C PHE A 23 29.44 14.05 7.98
N SER A 24 30.25 14.56 8.90
CA SER A 24 31.67 14.76 8.74
C SER A 24 32.37 13.60 9.40
N THR A 25 32.77 12.56 8.67
CA THR A 25 33.83 11.61 9.08
C THR A 25 33.71 10.91 10.45
N THR A 26 32.58 11.01 11.18
CA THR A 26 32.42 10.45 12.52
C THR A 26 31.54 9.21 12.48
N ASP A 27 32.10 8.09 12.92
CA ASP A 27 31.45 6.77 13.07
C ASP A 27 30.38 6.75 14.19
N SER A 28 29.72 7.87 14.53
CA SER A 28 28.70 7.92 15.58
C SER A 28 27.75 9.14 15.54
N PHE A 29 26.58 8.99 16.17
CA PHE A 29 25.61 10.06 16.42
C PHE A 29 24.85 9.81 17.75
N SER A 30 24.05 10.78 18.21
CA SER A 30 23.29 10.64 19.47
C SER A 30 21.83 11.08 19.34
N VAL A 31 20.96 10.44 20.12
CA VAL A 31 19.53 10.78 20.27
C VAL A 31 19.22 11.01 21.75
N ASP A 32 18.52 12.10 22.04
CA ASP A 32 18.16 12.51 23.41
C ASP A 32 16.70 12.19 23.71
N TYR A 33 16.46 11.48 24.80
CA TYR A 33 15.14 11.13 25.30
C TYR A 33 14.84 11.85 26.60
N HIS A 34 13.61 12.36 26.70
CA HIS A 34 13.11 13.09 27.86
C HIS A 34 11.85 12.43 28.38
N PHE A 35 11.87 12.08 29.67
CA PHE A 35 10.78 11.36 30.31
C PHE A 35 10.09 12.23 31.35
N SER A 36 8.77 12.13 31.39
CA SER A 36 7.94 12.64 32.48
C SER A 36 7.21 11.49 33.15
N ALA A 37 7.19 11.48 34.47
CA ALA A 37 6.59 10.40 35.23
C ALA A 37 5.61 10.92 36.28
N GLN A 38 4.55 10.15 36.51
CA GLN A 38 3.58 10.38 37.59
C GLN A 38 3.44 9.10 38.41
N LEU A 39 3.33 9.23 39.73
CA LEU A 39 3.07 8.09 40.60
C LEU A 39 1.55 7.87 40.72
N GLN A 40 1.09 6.69 40.33
CA GLN A 40 -0.29 6.24 40.57
C GLN A 40 -0.26 4.98 41.45
N GLY A 41 -0.71 5.13 42.71
CA GLY A 41 -0.53 4.06 43.70
C GLY A 41 0.95 3.83 44.00
N THR A 42 1.46 2.62 43.71
CA THR A 42 2.88 2.26 43.82
C THR A 42 3.60 2.19 42.46
N GLN A 43 2.89 2.43 41.36
CA GLN A 43 3.44 2.30 40.00
C GLN A 43 3.82 3.67 39.43
N TRP A 44 4.99 3.73 38.80
CA TRP A 44 5.42 4.87 38.02
C TRP A 44 4.83 4.79 36.62
N MET A 45 3.94 5.74 36.31
CA MET A 45 3.38 5.91 34.99
C MET A 45 4.27 6.88 34.23
N ILE A 46 5.05 6.33 33.30
CA ILE A 46 5.88 7.09 32.38
C ILE A 46 5.15 7.10 31.05
N LYS A 47 5.02 8.28 30.45
CA LYS A 47 4.30 8.41 29.18
C LYS A 47 5.04 7.62 28.09
N ASP A 48 4.29 7.02 27.18
CA ASP A 48 4.80 6.35 25.97
C ASP A 48 5.74 5.16 26.30
N THR A 49 5.60 4.56 27.49
CA THR A 49 6.33 3.33 27.90
C THR A 49 5.42 2.11 27.97
N ILE A 50 5.97 0.95 27.63
CA ILE A 50 5.33 -0.36 27.78
C ILE A 50 5.79 -0.97 29.11
N ILE A 51 4.90 -1.66 29.81
CA ILE A 51 5.23 -2.39 31.04
C ILE A 51 5.74 -3.78 30.67
N GLN A 52 6.95 -4.11 31.11
CA GLN A 52 7.48 -5.47 30.99
C GLN A 52 6.85 -6.37 32.05
N GLU A 53 6.11 -7.38 31.61
CA GLU A 53 5.43 -8.33 32.48
C GLU A 53 6.14 -9.70 32.45
N ILE A 54 7.15 -9.87 33.31
CA ILE A 54 7.80 -11.17 33.52
C ILE A 54 7.22 -11.79 34.80
N PRO A 55 6.71 -13.04 34.75
CA PRO A 55 6.08 -13.68 35.90
C PRO A 55 6.97 -13.71 37.15
N GLY A 56 6.49 -13.08 38.23
CA GLY A 56 7.20 -12.99 39.51
C GLY A 56 8.22 -11.86 39.63
N GLU A 57 8.60 -11.19 38.54
CA GLU A 57 9.57 -10.09 38.55
C GLU A 57 8.89 -8.71 38.58
N PRO A 58 9.56 -7.64 39.07
CA PRO A 58 8.95 -6.31 39.15
C PRO A 58 8.42 -5.81 37.80
N LEU A 59 7.23 -5.21 37.80
CA LEU A 59 6.62 -4.55 36.63
C LEU A 59 7.39 -3.27 36.29
N MET A 60 8.31 -3.35 35.33
CA MET A 60 9.19 -2.25 34.96
C MET A 60 8.78 -1.63 33.62
N PRO A 61 8.61 -0.29 33.55
CA PRO A 61 8.36 0.40 32.28
C PRO A 61 9.64 0.46 31.43
N TYR A 62 9.49 0.29 30.13
CA TYR A 62 10.53 0.59 29.14
C TYR A 62 9.94 1.43 28.00
N TYR A 63 10.78 2.29 27.43
CA TYR A 63 10.45 3.06 26.23
C TYR A 63 11.01 2.34 25.00
N PRO A 64 10.18 1.96 24.00
CA PRO A 64 10.63 1.32 22.77
C PRO A 64 11.16 2.38 21.78
N ALA A 65 12.44 2.74 21.90
CA ALA A 65 13.09 3.70 21.01
C ALA A 65 13.32 3.09 19.61
N GLN A 66 13.01 3.86 18.57
CA GLN A 66 13.20 3.50 17.16
C GLN A 66 14.13 4.50 16.48
N ILE A 67 15.40 4.12 16.31
CA ILE A 67 16.46 5.03 15.84
C ILE A 67 16.85 4.67 14.42
N LEU A 68 16.61 5.56 13.47
CA LEU A 68 17.06 5.42 12.09
C LEU A 68 18.59 5.50 12.02
N LEU A 69 19.21 4.54 11.34
CA LEU A 69 20.62 4.58 10.98
C LEU A 69 20.82 5.33 9.65
N PRO A 70 21.99 5.98 9.43
CA PRO A 70 22.32 6.51 8.11
C PRO A 70 22.29 5.44 7.03
N GLN A 71 22.06 5.84 5.77
CA GLN A 71 22.07 4.91 4.64
C GLN A 71 23.35 4.07 4.62
N ASP A 72 23.17 2.76 4.41
CA ASP A 72 24.23 1.75 4.34
C ASP A 72 25.11 1.67 5.61
N ALA A 73 24.63 2.12 6.77
CA ALA A 73 25.32 1.94 8.03
C ALA A 73 24.94 0.59 8.69
N VAL A 74 25.86 0.04 9.48
CA VAL A 74 25.59 -1.09 10.39
C VAL A 74 25.93 -0.69 11.81
N LEU A 75 25.22 -1.23 12.80
CA LEU A 75 25.55 -1.00 14.19
C LEU A 75 26.92 -1.61 14.55
N LYS A 76 27.72 -0.86 15.32
CA LYS A 76 28.90 -1.42 16.02
C LYS A 76 28.58 -1.64 17.49
N ASP A 77 28.13 -0.59 18.17
CA ASP A 77 27.73 -0.61 19.57
C ASP A 77 26.85 0.60 19.89
N ILE A 78 26.17 0.54 21.03
CA ILE A 78 25.50 1.69 21.62
C ILE A 78 25.98 1.93 23.05
N SER A 79 25.86 3.17 23.51
CA SER A 79 26.03 3.53 24.91
C SER A 79 24.98 4.53 25.36
N VAL A 80 24.53 4.42 26.60
CA VAL A 80 23.51 5.33 27.17
C VAL A 80 24.12 6.11 28.33
N LYS A 81 23.95 7.44 28.28
CA LYS A 81 24.29 8.35 29.38
C LYS A 81 23.00 8.88 30.01
N THR A 82 23.04 9.16 31.31
CA THR A 82 21.88 9.67 32.04
C THR A 82 22.10 11.09 32.54
N GLY A 83 21.01 11.82 32.73
CA GLY A 83 20.97 12.91 33.70
C GLY A 83 21.08 12.41 35.14
N PRO A 84 21.16 13.32 36.13
CA PRO A 84 21.02 12.94 37.54
C PRO A 84 19.63 12.34 37.79
N PRO A 85 19.51 11.18 38.48
CA PRO A 85 18.21 10.57 38.73
C PRO A 85 17.46 11.28 39.85
N VAL A 86 16.13 11.25 39.76
CA VAL A 86 15.23 11.45 40.91
C VAL A 86 15.21 10.16 41.72
N ILE A 87 15.51 10.25 43.02
CA ILE A 87 15.52 9.11 43.93
C ILE A 87 14.26 9.13 44.79
N GLN A 88 13.57 8.00 44.86
CA GLN A 88 12.45 7.78 45.76
C GLN A 88 12.68 6.50 46.58
N GLU A 89 12.33 6.54 47.87
CA GLU A 89 12.38 5.39 48.77
C GLU A 89 10.96 4.97 49.19
N GLY A 90 10.82 3.74 49.70
CA GLY A 90 9.55 3.21 50.19
C GLY A 90 8.56 2.80 49.08
N VAL A 91 9.05 2.50 47.88
CA VAL A 91 8.25 2.01 46.75
C VAL A 91 8.17 0.48 46.77
N ASP A 92 6.96 -0.07 46.68
CA ASP A 92 6.71 -1.51 46.50
C ASP A 92 6.10 -1.74 45.11
N ILE A 93 6.97 -2.01 44.13
CA ILE A 93 6.54 -2.30 42.75
C ILE A 93 5.97 -3.72 42.72
N THR A 94 4.76 -3.88 42.21
CA THR A 94 4.11 -5.18 42.01
C THR A 94 4.84 -6.01 40.95
N TRP A 95 4.54 -7.30 40.87
CA TRP A 95 5.23 -8.23 39.99
C TRP A 95 4.33 -8.70 38.84
N GLY A 96 4.95 -9.11 37.75
CA GLY A 96 4.26 -9.65 36.60
C GLY A 96 3.58 -10.99 36.89
N GLN A 97 2.55 -11.27 36.11
CA GLN A 97 1.77 -12.50 36.20
C GLN A 97 1.82 -13.24 34.86
N PRO A 98 1.58 -14.57 34.85
CA PRO A 98 1.65 -15.34 33.61
C PRO A 98 0.52 -14.94 32.65
N PRO A 99 0.78 -15.03 31.34
CA PRO A 99 -0.26 -14.93 30.32
C PRO A 99 -1.17 -16.16 30.37
N VAL A 100 -2.39 -16.01 29.90
CA VAL A 100 -3.39 -17.07 29.80
C VAL A 100 -4.24 -16.87 28.55
N THR A 101 -4.69 -17.96 27.93
CA THR A 101 -5.48 -17.90 26.71
C THR A 101 -6.92 -17.50 26.99
N PHE A 102 -7.57 -16.83 26.05
CA PHE A 102 -9.03 -16.66 25.97
C PHE A 102 -9.77 -17.99 25.78
N SER A 103 -9.12 -19.16 25.71
CA SER A 103 -9.79 -20.47 25.78
C SER A 103 -9.85 -21.03 27.20
N ASN A 104 -9.14 -20.43 28.14
CA ASN A 104 -9.07 -20.94 29.51
C ASN A 104 -10.25 -20.40 30.33
N THR A 105 -11.10 -21.31 30.80
CA THR A 105 -12.24 -21.03 31.68
C THR A 105 -11.99 -21.42 33.15
N ASP A 106 -10.81 -21.96 33.46
CA ASP A 106 -10.42 -22.38 34.80
C ASP A 106 -9.99 -21.19 35.68
N THR A 107 -9.75 -21.45 36.97
CA THR A 107 -9.30 -20.41 37.90
C THR A 107 -7.93 -19.88 37.48
N LEU A 108 -7.81 -18.56 37.39
CA LEU A 108 -6.57 -17.86 37.03
C LEU A 108 -5.43 -18.25 37.97
N HIS A 109 -4.38 -18.84 37.41
CA HIS A 109 -3.21 -19.28 38.16
C HIS A 109 -2.16 -18.17 38.24
N GLN A 110 -2.22 -17.39 39.32
CA GLN A 110 -1.22 -16.36 39.62
C GLN A 110 0.02 -16.93 40.33
N VAL A 111 1.18 -16.35 40.06
CA VAL A 111 2.46 -16.67 40.70
C VAL A 111 2.81 -15.68 41.81
N GLY A 112 3.57 -16.15 42.80
CA GLY A 112 4.12 -15.30 43.86
C GLY A 112 5.31 -14.45 43.38
N ARG A 113 5.75 -13.51 44.24
CA ARG A 113 6.97 -12.72 44.02
C ARG A 113 8.17 -13.64 43.84
N ASN A 114 9.04 -13.31 42.89
CA ASN A 114 10.36 -13.91 42.80
C ASN A 114 11.23 -13.38 43.96
N GLU A 115 11.23 -14.09 45.08
CA GLU A 115 11.93 -13.69 46.31
C GLU A 115 13.44 -13.52 46.11
N LEU A 116 14.06 -14.13 45.09
CA LEU A 116 15.47 -13.89 44.78
C LEU A 116 15.70 -12.46 44.27
N VAL A 117 14.81 -11.96 43.41
CA VAL A 117 14.84 -10.59 42.91
C VAL A 117 14.40 -9.61 44.00
N TYR A 118 13.29 -9.92 44.69
CA TYR A 118 12.71 -9.02 45.70
C TYR A 118 13.57 -8.85 46.96
N ASN A 119 14.41 -9.82 47.32
CA ASN A 119 15.37 -9.69 48.41
C ASN A 119 16.76 -9.17 47.99
N SER A 120 16.93 -8.79 46.71
CA SER A 120 18.17 -8.22 46.18
C SER A 120 18.29 -6.72 46.43
N ASP A 121 19.53 -6.26 46.69
CA ASP A 121 19.90 -4.83 46.75
C ASP A 121 20.60 -4.36 45.45
N THR A 122 20.44 -5.12 44.37
CA THR A 122 20.86 -4.73 43.01
C THR A 122 19.79 -3.89 42.33
N TRP A 123 20.20 -3.03 41.40
CA TRP A 123 19.26 -2.33 40.52
C TRP A 123 18.62 -3.34 39.55
N TYR A 124 17.32 -3.19 39.32
CA TYR A 124 16.51 -3.98 38.40
C TYR A 124 15.69 -3.04 37.49
N PRO A 125 15.76 -3.18 36.15
CA PRO A 125 16.81 -3.91 35.46
C PRO A 125 18.18 -3.32 35.80
N ASP A 126 19.23 -4.13 35.72
CA ASP A 126 20.60 -3.72 36.04
C ASP A 126 21.26 -2.91 34.91
N THR A 127 20.68 -2.95 33.72
CA THR A 127 21.00 -2.11 32.56
C THR A 127 20.02 -0.93 32.42
N LEU A 128 20.43 0.07 31.62
CA LEU A 128 19.58 1.19 31.19
C LEU A 128 18.99 0.99 29.80
N TYR A 129 19.44 -0.04 29.08
CA TYR A 129 18.90 -0.36 27.78
C TYR A 129 19.13 -1.83 27.39
N THR A 130 18.35 -2.29 26.41
CA THR A 130 18.54 -3.55 25.68
C THR A 130 18.41 -3.25 24.19
N VAL A 131 19.41 -3.62 23.38
CA VAL A 131 19.26 -3.62 21.91
C VAL A 131 18.38 -4.80 21.55
N VAL A 132 17.26 -4.55 20.89
CA VAL A 132 16.31 -5.59 20.49
C VAL A 132 16.69 -6.13 19.11
N SER A 133 16.87 -5.24 18.13
CA SER A 133 17.15 -5.60 16.73
C SER A 133 17.63 -4.44 15.87
N GLU A 134 18.25 -4.80 14.74
CA GLU A 134 18.40 -3.95 13.56
C GLU A 134 17.40 -4.43 12.50
N GLU A 135 16.31 -3.69 12.31
CA GLU A 135 15.26 -4.00 11.33
C GLU A 135 15.45 -3.18 10.08
N SER A 136 14.92 -3.67 8.96
CA SER A 136 14.77 -2.86 7.74
C SER A 136 13.29 -2.63 7.46
N PHE A 137 12.98 -1.47 6.89
CA PHE A 137 11.67 -1.16 6.38
C PHE A 137 11.81 -0.29 5.13
N ARG A 138 11.35 -0.77 3.98
CA ARG A 138 11.46 -0.05 2.68
C ARG A 138 12.90 0.38 2.34
N GLY A 139 13.85 -0.45 2.75
CA GLY A 139 15.28 -0.20 2.58
C GLY A 139 15.93 0.78 3.57
N PHE A 140 15.19 1.25 4.58
CA PHE A 140 15.72 2.05 5.69
C PHE A 140 16.03 1.15 6.89
N THR A 141 17.22 1.27 7.48
CA THR A 141 17.62 0.44 8.63
C THR A 141 17.36 1.16 9.93
N MET A 142 16.56 0.55 10.81
CA MET A 142 16.15 1.09 12.10
C MET A 142 16.66 0.21 13.23
N LEU A 143 17.17 0.85 14.27
CA LEU A 143 17.60 0.21 15.50
C LEU A 143 16.48 0.31 16.54
N ASN A 144 15.98 -0.85 17.00
CA ASN A 144 15.02 -0.94 18.09
C ASN A 144 15.75 -1.11 19.42
N VAL A 145 15.53 -0.20 20.37
CA VAL A 145 16.16 -0.22 21.69
C VAL A 145 15.11 -0.06 22.78
N MET A 146 15.08 -0.99 23.73
CA MET A 146 14.33 -0.77 24.97
C MET A 146 15.16 0.12 25.89
N LEU A 147 14.66 1.30 26.24
CA LEU A 147 15.27 2.19 27.21
C LEU A 147 14.56 2.07 28.56
N TYR A 148 15.32 1.92 29.64
CA TYR A 148 14.80 1.79 31.01
C TYR A 148 14.99 3.11 31.79
N PRO A 149 14.02 4.04 31.74
CA PRO A 149 14.08 5.28 32.51
C PRO A 149 13.88 5.06 34.01
N LEU A 150 13.51 3.85 34.44
CA LEU A 150 13.28 3.47 35.83
C LEU A 150 14.16 2.29 36.23
N GLN A 151 14.85 2.39 37.36
CA GLN A 151 15.52 1.26 38.01
C GLN A 151 15.05 1.12 39.45
N TYR A 152 14.86 -0.12 39.89
CA TYR A 152 14.31 -0.45 41.19
C TYR A 152 15.29 -1.31 42.00
N LYS A 153 15.45 -1.01 43.29
CA LYS A 153 16.10 -1.87 44.28
C LYS A 153 15.01 -2.49 45.15
N PRO A 154 14.63 -3.74 44.89
CA PRO A 154 13.48 -4.34 45.54
C PRO A 154 13.60 -4.43 47.06
N LYS A 155 14.76 -4.85 47.58
CA LYS A 155 14.96 -5.05 49.03
C LYS A 155 14.76 -3.77 49.85
N THR A 156 15.18 -2.63 49.32
CA THR A 156 15.12 -1.34 50.03
C THR A 156 13.91 -0.50 49.62
N GLY A 157 13.18 -0.90 48.57
CA GLY A 157 12.10 -0.11 47.99
C GLY A 157 12.60 1.19 47.36
N THR A 158 13.83 1.23 46.86
CA THR A 158 14.45 2.46 46.31
C THR A 158 14.35 2.47 44.79
N VAL A 159 13.88 3.56 44.21
CA VAL A 159 13.75 3.77 42.77
C VAL A 159 14.65 4.91 42.31
N LYS A 160 15.26 4.74 41.14
CA LYS A 160 15.84 5.81 40.35
C LYS A 160 14.97 6.03 39.13
N PHE A 161 14.51 7.26 38.95
CA PHE A 161 13.89 7.73 37.73
C PHE A 161 14.84 8.69 37.01
N TYR A 162 15.13 8.43 35.74
CA TYR A 162 15.98 9.27 34.91
C TYR A 162 15.10 10.11 33.97
N GLU A 163 15.05 11.42 34.20
CA GLU A 163 14.33 12.37 33.33
C GLU A 163 14.96 12.50 31.94
N ARG A 164 16.22 12.12 31.78
CA ARG A 164 16.97 12.19 30.52
C ARG A 164 17.86 10.98 30.32
N LEU A 165 17.73 10.34 29.16
CA LEU A 165 18.66 9.36 28.63
C LEU A 165 19.19 9.86 27.28
N THR A 166 20.50 9.79 27.06
CA THR A 166 21.15 10.10 25.77
C THR A 166 21.74 8.83 25.21
N VAL A 167 21.18 8.34 24.11
CA VAL A 167 21.68 7.17 23.38
C VAL A 167 22.74 7.64 22.39
N THR A 168 23.94 7.08 22.46
CA THR A 168 24.99 7.28 21.45
C THR A 168 25.14 6.00 20.65
N VAL A 169 24.94 6.09 19.34
CA VAL A 169 25.02 4.99 18.39
C VAL A 169 26.36 5.09 17.66
N ASN A 170 27.18 4.05 17.76
CA ASN A 170 28.42 3.93 17.00
C ASN A 170 28.18 2.99 15.81
N ILE A 171 28.58 3.42 14.62
CA ILE A 171 28.25 2.77 13.35
C ILE A 171 29.49 2.40 12.53
N GLY A 172 29.33 1.37 11.71
CA GLY A 172 30.27 0.96 10.67
C GLY A 172 29.68 1.12 9.29
N LYS A 173 30.47 0.73 8.27
CA LYS A 173 30.01 0.67 6.89
C LYS A 173 29.34 -0.68 6.62
N GLY A 174 28.08 -0.61 6.24
CA GLY A 174 27.23 -1.72 5.83
C GLY A 174 27.19 -1.94 4.32
N LYS A 175 26.21 -2.76 3.92
CA LYS A 175 25.84 -3.01 2.53
C LYS A 175 24.61 -2.16 2.18
N LYS A 176 24.47 -1.88 0.89
CA LYS A 176 23.25 -1.28 0.35
C LYS A 176 22.07 -2.24 0.49
N ASN A 177 20.95 -1.76 1.01
CA ASN A 177 19.69 -2.50 1.00
C ASN A 177 19.06 -2.40 -0.41
N SER A 178 18.70 -3.54 -1.00
CA SER A 178 18.10 -3.64 -2.33
C SER A 178 16.67 -3.12 -2.41
N LEU A 179 15.95 -3.05 -1.30
CA LEU A 179 14.57 -2.57 -1.22
C LEU A 179 14.46 -1.04 -1.08
N TYR A 180 15.59 -0.32 -1.10
CA TYR A 180 15.53 1.15 -1.09
C TYR A 180 15.19 1.70 -2.49
N ARG A 181 13.93 2.14 -2.67
CA ARG A 181 13.40 2.68 -3.93
C ARG A 181 13.56 4.20 -4.13
N GLY A 182 13.84 4.95 -3.05
CA GLY A 182 13.96 6.41 -3.12
C GLY A 182 12.64 7.17 -3.23
N LEU A 183 11.48 6.50 -3.12
CA LEU A 183 10.19 7.17 -3.23
C LEU A 183 9.97 8.18 -2.09
N PRO A 184 9.46 9.40 -2.37
CA PRO A 184 9.13 10.38 -1.32
C PRO A 184 8.17 9.84 -0.26
N GLY A 185 7.15 9.07 -0.68
CA GLY A 185 6.19 8.46 0.23
C GLY A 185 6.79 7.45 1.20
N ASP A 186 7.84 6.72 0.81
CA ASP A 186 8.56 5.80 1.69
C ASP A 186 9.36 6.56 2.75
N ARG A 187 10.03 7.64 2.32
CA ARG A 187 10.78 8.53 3.21
C ARG A 187 9.88 9.18 4.25
N ASP A 188 8.70 9.66 3.84
CA ASP A 188 7.71 10.27 4.73
C ASP A 188 7.13 9.26 5.73
N ALA A 189 6.87 8.02 5.29
CA ALA A 189 6.40 6.95 6.17
C ALA A 189 7.44 6.63 7.26
N VAL A 190 8.71 6.45 6.89
CA VAL A 190 9.80 6.18 7.85
C VAL A 190 10.01 7.35 8.80
N ALA A 191 9.96 8.59 8.31
CA ALA A 191 10.10 9.78 9.15
C ALA A 191 9.02 9.88 10.24
N GLN A 192 7.84 9.28 10.05
CA GLN A 192 6.78 9.24 11.06
C GLN A 192 6.97 8.14 12.10
N MET A 193 7.83 7.16 11.84
CA MET A 193 8.07 6.01 12.72
C MET A 193 9.27 6.22 13.66
N VAL A 194 10.27 7.00 13.24
CA VAL A 194 11.57 7.06 13.93
C VAL A 194 11.73 8.29 14.82
N ASP A 195 12.53 8.16 15.87
CA ASP A 195 12.79 9.21 16.86
C ASP A 195 13.73 10.33 16.34
N ASN A 196 14.40 10.09 15.20
CA ASN A 196 15.39 10.97 14.58
C ASN A 196 15.12 11.16 13.06
N PRO A 197 13.96 11.72 12.66
CA PRO A 197 13.51 11.75 11.26
C PRO A 197 14.45 12.50 10.30
N ASP A 198 15.23 13.46 10.81
CA ASP A 198 16.25 14.17 10.02
C ASP A 198 17.31 13.22 9.41
N MET A 199 17.47 12.02 9.99
CA MET A 199 18.39 11.00 9.49
C MET A 199 17.99 10.48 8.10
N THR A 200 16.72 10.62 7.70
CA THR A 200 16.26 10.28 6.35
C THR A 200 17.04 11.05 5.28
N ALA A 201 17.52 12.27 5.56
CA ALA A 201 18.30 13.08 4.62
C ALA A 201 19.65 12.45 4.23
N THR A 202 20.12 11.42 4.95
CA THR A 202 21.34 10.67 4.61
C THR A 202 21.13 9.67 3.47
N TYR A 203 19.88 9.36 3.14
CA TYR A 203 19.53 8.42 2.07
C TYR A 203 19.50 9.15 0.73
N ALA A 204 20.48 8.84 -0.11
CA ALA A 204 20.63 9.36 -1.46
C ALA A 204 19.77 8.54 -2.45
N GLU A 205 19.24 9.23 -3.46
CA GLU A 205 18.44 8.61 -4.51
C GLU A 205 19.15 7.41 -5.16
N PRO A 206 18.44 6.31 -5.41
CA PRO A 206 19.04 5.15 -6.05
C PRO A 206 19.46 5.49 -7.48
N ALA A 207 20.49 4.78 -7.97
CA ALA A 207 20.80 4.82 -9.39
C ALA A 207 19.66 4.19 -10.20
N GLU A 208 19.37 4.73 -11.38
CA GLU A 208 18.40 4.14 -12.31
C GLU A 208 18.78 2.68 -12.61
N ALA A 209 17.84 1.78 -12.37
CA ALA A 209 17.93 0.37 -12.74
C ALA A 209 16.89 0.06 -13.81
N GLN A 210 17.20 -0.89 -14.69
CA GLN A 210 16.21 -1.41 -15.63
C GLN A 210 15.33 -2.41 -14.88
N PRO A 211 13.99 -2.24 -14.87
CA PRO A 211 13.11 -3.12 -14.13
C PRO A 211 13.10 -4.51 -14.76
N PHE A 212 12.98 -5.56 -13.94
CA PHE A 212 12.74 -6.92 -14.41
C PHE A 212 11.30 -7.05 -14.91
N LEU A 213 10.32 -6.62 -14.11
CA LEU A 213 8.92 -6.58 -14.48
C LEU A 213 8.59 -5.34 -15.34
N GLN A 214 8.00 -5.57 -16.51
CA GLN A 214 7.63 -4.53 -17.47
C GLN A 214 6.19 -4.04 -17.27
N GLY A 215 5.83 -2.89 -17.86
CA GLY A 215 4.45 -2.38 -17.94
C GLY A 215 3.91 -1.65 -16.69
N GLY A 216 4.71 -1.54 -15.64
CA GLY A 216 4.37 -0.81 -14.41
C GLY A 216 4.42 0.71 -14.54
N PRO A 217 4.18 1.45 -13.43
CA PRO A 217 3.97 0.94 -12.08
C PRO A 217 2.55 0.38 -11.85
N TYR A 218 2.42 -0.55 -10.91
CA TYR A 218 1.17 -1.11 -10.39
C TYR A 218 1.20 -1.13 -8.85
N PRO A 219 0.76 -0.05 -8.19
CA PRO A 219 0.73 0.04 -6.73
C PRO A 219 -0.21 -0.98 -6.05
N TYR A 220 -1.17 -1.55 -6.79
CA TYR A 220 -2.04 -2.62 -6.30
C TYR A 220 -1.93 -3.87 -7.17
N VAL A 221 -1.67 -5.01 -6.54
CA VAL A 221 -1.59 -6.32 -7.22
C VAL A 221 -2.63 -7.27 -6.64
N ILE A 222 -3.35 -7.97 -7.51
CA ILE A 222 -4.26 -9.05 -7.15
C ILE A 222 -3.63 -10.36 -7.60
N ILE A 223 -3.27 -11.22 -6.66
CA ILE A 223 -2.71 -12.56 -6.94
C ILE A 223 -3.83 -13.58 -6.78
N THR A 224 -4.16 -14.33 -7.84
CA THR A 224 -5.26 -15.30 -7.81
C THR A 224 -5.02 -16.49 -8.72
N SER A 225 -5.90 -17.49 -8.69
CA SER A 225 -5.89 -18.63 -9.60
C SER A 225 -6.64 -18.34 -10.90
N SER A 226 -6.32 -19.05 -11.97
CA SER A 226 -7.01 -18.89 -13.27
C SER A 226 -8.51 -19.13 -13.18
N THR A 227 -8.95 -19.95 -12.22
CA THR A 227 -10.36 -20.25 -11.97
C THR A 227 -11.11 -19.04 -11.42
N LEU A 228 -10.50 -18.28 -10.51
CA LEU A 228 -11.12 -17.14 -9.84
C LEU A 228 -10.83 -15.81 -10.54
N ALA A 229 -9.82 -15.76 -11.42
CA ALA A 229 -9.42 -14.58 -12.17
C ALA A 229 -10.58 -13.82 -12.86
N PRO A 230 -11.59 -14.48 -13.47
CA PRO A 230 -12.72 -13.77 -14.06
C PRO A 230 -13.52 -12.91 -13.06
N ALA A 231 -13.72 -13.37 -11.82
CA ALA A 231 -14.42 -12.58 -10.80
C ALA A 231 -13.56 -11.38 -10.33
N PHE A 232 -12.27 -11.62 -10.09
CA PHE A 232 -11.34 -10.56 -9.67
C PHE A 232 -10.99 -9.56 -10.79
N GLN A 233 -11.26 -9.89 -12.05
CA GLN A 233 -11.16 -8.95 -13.17
C GLN A 233 -12.12 -7.76 -12.97
N GLU A 234 -13.33 -7.99 -12.45
CA GLU A 234 -14.27 -6.91 -12.14
C GLU A 234 -13.75 -6.00 -11.03
N LEU A 235 -13.11 -6.57 -10.00
CA LEU A 235 -12.44 -5.78 -8.96
C LEU A 235 -11.31 -4.93 -9.53
N LEU A 236 -10.47 -5.51 -10.41
CA LEU A 236 -9.43 -4.76 -11.10
C LEU A 236 -10.02 -3.58 -11.86
N GLU A 237 -11.08 -3.80 -12.65
CA GLU A 237 -11.72 -2.77 -13.48
C GLU A 237 -12.30 -1.60 -12.67
N HIS A 238 -12.83 -1.89 -11.49
CA HIS A 238 -13.23 -0.87 -10.53
C HIS A 238 -12.02 -0.11 -9.95
N LYS A 239 -10.99 -0.84 -9.55
CA LYS A 239 -9.81 -0.28 -8.86
C LYS A 239 -8.96 0.61 -9.75
N ILE A 240 -8.82 0.27 -11.04
CA ILE A 240 -8.02 1.05 -12.00
C ILE A 240 -8.53 2.48 -12.21
N ASP A 241 -9.78 2.80 -11.82
CA ASP A 241 -10.23 4.19 -11.81
C ASP A 241 -9.58 5.03 -10.70
N TYR A 242 -8.98 4.40 -9.69
CA TYR A 242 -8.45 5.05 -8.50
C TYR A 242 -6.96 4.78 -8.25
N ILE A 243 -6.50 3.58 -8.56
CA ILE A 243 -5.12 3.10 -8.34
C ILE A 243 -4.75 2.15 -9.48
N ARG A 244 -3.54 2.27 -10.06
CA ARG A 244 -3.10 1.33 -11.12
C ARG A 244 -3.01 -0.08 -10.54
N THR A 245 -3.68 -1.03 -11.18
CA THR A 245 -3.87 -2.38 -10.64
C THR A 245 -3.43 -3.43 -11.66
N LYS A 246 -2.82 -4.52 -11.16
CA LYS A 246 -2.47 -5.69 -11.97
C LYS A 246 -3.03 -6.97 -11.38
N LEU A 247 -3.69 -7.78 -12.20
CA LEU A 247 -4.09 -9.15 -11.85
C LEU A 247 -2.99 -10.11 -12.32
N VAL A 248 -2.54 -10.99 -11.42
CA VAL A 248 -1.44 -11.93 -11.64
C VAL A 248 -1.88 -13.33 -11.25
N ASP A 249 -1.68 -14.25 -12.18
CA ASP A 249 -2.04 -15.66 -12.01
C ASP A 249 -0.93 -16.42 -11.26
N VAL A 250 -1.28 -17.19 -10.23
CA VAL A 250 -0.32 -17.98 -9.46
C VAL A 250 0.45 -19.00 -10.30
N SER A 251 -0.14 -19.56 -11.36
CA SER A 251 0.56 -20.50 -12.26
C SER A 251 1.66 -19.82 -13.07
N TRP A 252 1.48 -18.53 -13.41
CA TRP A 252 2.53 -17.73 -14.02
C TRP A 252 3.65 -17.48 -13.02
N ILE A 253 3.34 -17.11 -11.77
CA ILE A 253 4.34 -16.94 -10.71
C ILE A 253 5.14 -18.24 -10.53
N TYR A 254 4.47 -19.38 -10.37
CA TYR A 254 5.11 -20.67 -10.13
C TYR A 254 6.06 -21.12 -11.25
N SER A 255 5.80 -20.65 -12.47
CA SER A 255 6.58 -20.95 -13.67
C SER A 255 7.76 -20.00 -13.89
N ASN A 256 7.71 -18.77 -13.36
CA ASN A 256 8.71 -17.73 -13.60
C ASN A 256 9.61 -17.44 -12.39
N TYR A 257 9.20 -17.85 -11.18
CA TYR A 257 9.96 -17.63 -9.96
C TYR A 257 10.51 -18.93 -9.38
N THR A 258 11.73 -18.84 -8.84
CA THR A 258 12.35 -19.89 -8.03
C THR A 258 12.01 -19.69 -6.55
N GLY A 259 12.02 -20.78 -5.79
CA GLY A 259 11.77 -20.84 -4.35
C GLY A 259 11.70 -22.30 -3.92
N TYR A 260 11.89 -22.59 -2.63
CA TYR A 260 11.74 -23.91 -2.05
C TYR A 260 10.33 -24.46 -2.28
N ASP A 261 9.32 -23.60 -2.08
CA ASP A 261 7.91 -23.89 -2.25
C ASP A 261 7.13 -22.71 -2.88
N ASN A 262 5.81 -22.88 -3.03
CA ASN A 262 4.95 -21.90 -3.68
C ASN A 262 4.80 -20.58 -2.90
N PRO A 263 4.66 -20.56 -1.55
CA PRO A 263 4.67 -19.32 -0.81
C PRO A 263 5.97 -18.51 -1.02
N GLU A 264 7.15 -19.17 -1.03
CA GLU A 264 8.40 -18.45 -1.28
C GLU A 264 8.45 -17.86 -2.70
N LYS A 265 7.94 -18.58 -3.71
CA LYS A 265 7.83 -18.05 -5.08
C LYS A 265 6.92 -16.83 -5.17
N ILE A 266 5.80 -16.82 -4.42
CA ILE A 266 4.89 -15.68 -4.35
C ILE A 266 5.58 -14.49 -3.68
N ARG A 267 6.27 -14.70 -2.55
CA ARG A 267 7.04 -13.65 -1.87
C ARG A 267 8.12 -13.07 -2.78
N ASN A 268 8.86 -13.91 -3.49
CA ASN A 268 9.89 -13.47 -4.45
C ASN A 268 9.29 -12.64 -5.60
N PHE A 269 8.10 -12.99 -6.08
CA PHE A 269 7.36 -12.14 -7.02
C PHE A 269 6.97 -10.79 -6.42
N ILE A 270 6.49 -10.75 -5.17
CA ILE A 270 6.11 -9.50 -4.50
C ILE A 270 7.34 -8.61 -4.28
N ILE A 271 8.52 -9.18 -4.01
CA ILE A 271 9.79 -8.43 -3.94
C ILE A 271 10.06 -7.70 -5.27
N ASP A 272 9.94 -8.39 -6.40
CA ASP A 272 10.15 -7.76 -7.71
C ASP A 272 9.04 -6.75 -8.03
N ALA A 273 7.78 -7.04 -7.70
CA ALA A 273 6.66 -6.10 -7.87
C ALA A 273 6.83 -4.83 -7.01
N TYR A 274 7.34 -4.96 -5.79
CA TYR A 274 7.65 -3.83 -4.94
C TYR A 274 8.72 -2.91 -5.57
N ASN A 275 9.81 -3.50 -6.08
CA ASN A 275 10.93 -2.75 -6.67
C ASN A 275 10.63 -2.17 -8.05
N ASP A 276 9.93 -2.91 -8.91
CA ASP A 276 9.75 -2.56 -10.32
C ASP A 276 8.39 -1.89 -10.62
N TRP A 277 7.36 -2.24 -9.85
CA TRP A 277 6.00 -1.76 -10.04
C TRP A 277 5.54 -0.77 -8.97
N ASP A 278 6.41 -0.41 -8.04
CA ASP A 278 6.08 0.39 -6.87
C ASP A 278 4.92 -0.19 -6.01
N THR A 279 4.72 -1.51 -6.04
CA THR A 279 3.60 -2.17 -5.36
C THR A 279 3.55 -1.81 -3.87
N THR A 280 2.36 -1.42 -3.40
CA THR A 280 2.06 -1.02 -2.01
C THR A 280 1.01 -1.92 -1.37
N TYR A 281 0.11 -2.50 -2.17
CA TYR A 281 -0.96 -3.39 -1.72
C TYR A 281 -0.95 -4.69 -2.51
N CYS A 282 -1.19 -5.81 -1.83
CA CYS A 282 -1.38 -7.09 -2.47
C CYS A 282 -2.60 -7.83 -1.89
N LEU A 283 -3.59 -8.10 -2.75
CA LEU A 283 -4.72 -8.97 -2.41
C LEU A 283 -4.41 -10.41 -2.83
N LEU A 284 -4.42 -11.32 -1.86
CA LEU A 284 -4.42 -12.77 -2.08
C LEU A 284 -5.86 -13.20 -2.39
N GLY A 285 -6.19 -13.28 -3.67
CA GLY A 285 -7.52 -13.59 -4.19
C GLY A 285 -7.81 -15.08 -4.19
N GLY A 286 -8.28 -15.60 -3.07
CA GLY A 286 -8.68 -16.99 -2.89
C GLY A 286 -8.28 -17.54 -1.53
N ASP A 287 -8.96 -18.61 -1.13
CA ASP A 287 -8.58 -19.40 0.03
C ASP A 287 -7.25 -20.17 -0.21
N ILE A 288 -6.73 -20.87 0.80
CA ILE A 288 -5.41 -21.52 0.83
C ILE A 288 -5.18 -22.53 -0.30
N SER A 289 -6.27 -23.07 -0.87
CA SER A 289 -6.22 -23.98 -2.02
C SER A 289 -5.89 -23.27 -3.34
N ALA A 290 -6.23 -21.99 -3.46
CA ALA A 290 -5.93 -21.15 -4.61
C ALA A 290 -4.62 -20.35 -4.43
N VAL A 291 -4.43 -19.75 -3.26
CA VAL A 291 -3.25 -18.97 -2.90
C VAL A 291 -2.77 -19.42 -1.51
N PRO A 292 -1.62 -20.11 -1.40
CA PRO A 292 -1.20 -20.69 -0.12
C PRO A 292 -0.86 -19.60 0.91
N TYR A 293 -0.83 -19.99 2.19
CA TYR A 293 -0.31 -19.19 3.29
C TYR A 293 1.12 -19.61 3.64
N ARG A 294 1.74 -18.92 4.59
CA ARG A 294 2.95 -19.39 5.27
C ARG A 294 2.65 -19.65 6.75
N GLY A 295 2.92 -20.86 7.21
CA GLY A 295 2.83 -21.23 8.61
C GLY A 295 4.10 -20.86 9.37
N PHE A 296 3.94 -20.27 10.54
CA PHE A 296 5.03 -19.89 11.45
C PHE A 296 5.05 -20.76 12.71
N TRP A 297 6.25 -20.94 13.24
CA TRP A 297 6.47 -21.49 14.55
C TRP A 297 6.34 -20.42 15.64
N VAL A 298 5.63 -20.76 16.70
CA VAL A 298 5.52 -19.91 17.88
C VAL A 298 5.27 -20.74 19.14
N SER A 299 5.80 -20.30 20.27
CA SER A 299 5.63 -20.99 21.56
C SER A 299 5.47 -20.00 22.70
N THR A 300 4.37 -20.10 23.45
CA THR A 300 4.14 -19.29 24.65
C THR A 300 3.20 -19.99 25.63
N GLY A 301 3.34 -19.70 26.93
CA GLY A 301 2.43 -20.22 27.97
C GLY A 301 2.30 -21.75 28.03
N GLY A 302 3.26 -22.51 27.48
CA GLY A 302 3.21 -23.98 27.37
C GLY A 302 2.52 -24.51 26.11
N TYR A 303 2.03 -23.63 25.23
CA TYR A 303 1.49 -23.94 23.92
C TYR A 303 2.58 -23.77 22.87
N THR A 304 2.55 -24.58 21.82
CA THR A 304 3.46 -24.47 20.69
C THR A 304 2.70 -24.81 19.43
N ASP A 305 2.80 -23.95 18.45
CA ASP A 305 2.34 -24.16 17.10
C ASP A 305 3.54 -24.10 16.16
N SER A 306 3.55 -24.92 15.12
CA SER A 306 4.61 -24.96 14.11
C SER A 306 4.12 -24.54 12.73
N ASP A 307 2.84 -24.17 12.59
CA ASP A 307 2.22 -23.90 11.30
C ASP A 307 1.12 -22.82 11.40
N MET A 308 1.26 -21.86 12.32
CA MET A 308 0.27 -20.80 12.52
C MET A 308 0.25 -19.85 11.32
N ALA A 309 -0.92 -19.55 10.77
CA ALA A 309 -1.00 -18.81 9.52
C ALA A 309 -0.59 -17.34 9.70
N ALA A 310 0.38 -16.88 8.90
CA ALA A 310 0.92 -15.54 8.98
C ALA A 310 1.16 -14.96 7.57
N ASP A 311 0.13 -14.35 7.00
CA ASP A 311 0.19 -13.71 5.68
C ASP A 311 1.13 -12.50 5.64
N MET A 312 1.55 -11.97 6.81
CA MET A 312 2.63 -10.98 6.91
C MET A 312 3.93 -11.44 6.24
N TYR A 313 4.14 -12.75 6.08
CA TYR A 313 5.26 -13.32 5.31
C TYR A 313 5.34 -12.74 3.89
N PHE A 314 4.20 -12.45 3.26
CA PHE A 314 4.15 -11.89 1.91
C PHE A 314 4.38 -10.37 1.88
N GLY A 315 4.19 -9.69 3.01
CA GLY A 315 4.30 -8.22 3.13
C GLY A 315 5.65 -7.75 3.65
N CYS A 316 6.29 -8.52 4.51
CA CYS A 316 7.65 -8.32 5.01
C CYS A 316 8.64 -8.89 3.98
N LEU A 317 9.41 -8.03 3.32
CA LEU A 317 10.22 -8.36 2.15
C LEU A 317 11.72 -8.44 2.44
N ASP A 318 12.16 -7.95 3.60
CA ASP A 318 13.56 -8.03 4.01
C ASP A 318 13.90 -9.42 4.59
N GLY A 319 15.17 -9.81 4.49
CA GLY A 319 15.68 -11.02 5.12
C GLY A 319 15.02 -12.34 4.67
N THR A 320 15.23 -13.36 5.49
CA THR A 320 14.61 -14.69 5.38
C THR A 320 13.78 -14.94 6.64
N PHE A 321 12.76 -15.79 6.52
CA PHE A 321 11.98 -16.30 7.65
C PHE A 321 12.42 -17.73 8.03
N ASP A 322 13.54 -18.19 7.49
CA ASP A 322 14.14 -19.52 7.67
C ASP A 322 15.66 -19.34 7.51
N ALA A 323 16.32 -18.83 8.55
CA ALA A 323 17.72 -18.42 8.47
C ALA A 323 18.69 -19.57 8.68
N ASP A 324 18.27 -20.61 9.41
CA ASP A 324 19.06 -21.82 9.60
C ASP A 324 18.78 -22.91 8.55
N GLY A 325 17.73 -22.74 7.73
CA GLY A 325 17.43 -23.58 6.57
C GLY A 325 16.79 -24.90 6.94
N ASP A 326 16.10 -24.97 8.08
CA ASP A 326 15.39 -26.16 8.55
C ASP A 326 13.92 -26.23 8.09
N HIS A 327 13.43 -25.16 7.45
CA HIS A 327 12.07 -24.98 6.93
C HIS A 327 10.98 -24.93 8.01
N ILE A 328 11.36 -24.57 9.23
CA ILE A 328 10.47 -24.11 10.30
C ILE A 328 10.53 -22.59 10.28
N TYR A 329 9.47 -21.94 9.82
CA TYR A 329 9.52 -20.51 9.55
C TYR A 329 9.16 -19.68 10.78
N GLY A 330 9.78 -18.52 10.94
CA GLY A 330 9.35 -17.53 11.94
C GLY A 330 9.90 -17.78 13.35
N GLU A 331 10.90 -18.64 13.49
CA GLU A 331 11.51 -18.93 14.77
C GLU A 331 12.28 -17.70 15.32
N PRO A 332 12.46 -17.60 16.65
CA PRO A 332 13.25 -16.52 17.24
C PRO A 332 14.68 -16.42 16.70
N ASN A 333 15.25 -17.52 16.19
CA ASN A 333 16.61 -17.55 15.63
C ASN A 333 16.66 -17.16 14.14
N ASP A 334 15.52 -17.03 13.46
CA ASP A 334 15.47 -16.68 12.03
C ASP A 334 15.76 -15.21 11.76
N GLY A 335 15.70 -14.35 12.78
CA GLY A 335 15.84 -12.91 12.57
C GLY A 335 14.74 -12.38 11.65
N VAL A 336 13.50 -12.78 11.94
CA VAL A 336 12.27 -12.41 11.23
C VAL A 336 12.18 -10.90 11.03
N ASP A 337 11.79 -10.49 9.82
CA ASP A 337 11.34 -9.13 9.52
C ASP A 337 9.93 -8.90 10.06
N TRP A 338 9.70 -7.74 10.68
CA TRP A 338 8.46 -7.42 11.38
C TRP A 338 7.62 -6.37 10.66
N LEU A 339 8.18 -5.60 9.74
CA LEU A 339 7.50 -4.45 9.16
C LEU A 339 7.14 -4.72 7.70
N GLU A 340 5.86 -4.62 7.35
CA GLU A 340 5.41 -4.96 6.00
C GLU A 340 5.65 -3.81 5.01
N GLU A 341 6.55 -3.97 4.04
CA GLU A 341 6.71 -3.08 2.89
C GLU A 341 5.42 -2.94 2.07
N VAL A 342 4.75 -4.08 1.86
CA VAL A 342 3.53 -4.24 1.06
C VAL A 342 2.41 -4.72 1.97
N PHE A 343 1.30 -3.98 1.98
CA PHE A 343 0.15 -4.33 2.82
C PHE A 343 -0.62 -5.50 2.22
N ILE A 344 -0.78 -6.57 3.01
CA ILE A 344 -1.42 -7.81 2.57
C ILE A 344 -2.86 -7.88 3.08
N GLY A 345 -3.75 -8.40 2.24
CA GLY A 345 -5.04 -8.91 2.66
C GLY A 345 -5.46 -10.10 1.81
N ARG A 346 -6.39 -10.92 2.32
CA ARG A 346 -6.85 -12.15 1.69
C ARG A 346 -8.35 -12.08 1.43
N ALA A 347 -8.78 -12.47 0.23
CA ALA A 347 -10.18 -12.78 -0.05
C ALA A 347 -10.35 -14.31 0.08
N PRO A 348 -10.84 -14.83 1.22
CA PRO A 348 -10.89 -16.27 1.47
C PRO A 348 -12.10 -16.91 0.78
N VAL A 349 -12.01 -17.05 -0.54
CA VAL A 349 -13.08 -17.56 -1.40
C VAL A 349 -12.60 -18.83 -2.12
N GLU A 350 -13.45 -19.85 -2.17
CA GLU A 350 -13.13 -21.13 -2.82
C GLU A 350 -13.75 -21.22 -4.22
N THR A 351 -14.87 -20.53 -4.43
CA THR A 351 -15.66 -20.60 -5.66
C THR A 351 -15.77 -19.25 -6.37
N VAL A 352 -16.07 -19.30 -7.67
CA VAL A 352 -16.33 -18.08 -8.46
C VAL A 352 -17.49 -17.27 -7.88
N ALA A 353 -18.55 -17.92 -7.37
CA ALA A 353 -19.70 -17.22 -6.80
C ALA A 353 -19.36 -16.50 -5.49
N GLU A 354 -18.56 -17.12 -4.61
CA GLU A 354 -18.06 -16.44 -3.40
C GLU A 354 -17.14 -15.28 -3.77
N ALA A 355 -16.30 -15.43 -4.79
CA ALA A 355 -15.45 -14.35 -5.30
C ALA A 355 -16.28 -13.18 -5.85
N GLU A 356 -17.32 -13.44 -6.64
CA GLU A 356 -18.26 -12.43 -7.13
C GLU A 356 -18.92 -11.67 -5.97
N ILE A 357 -19.41 -12.38 -4.94
CA ILE A 357 -20.00 -11.76 -3.74
C ILE A 357 -18.98 -10.88 -3.00
N PHE A 358 -17.76 -11.37 -2.80
CA PHE A 358 -16.68 -10.59 -2.18
C PHE A 358 -16.41 -9.30 -2.95
N VAL A 359 -16.27 -9.39 -4.28
CA VAL A 359 -16.00 -8.24 -5.16
C VAL A 359 -17.15 -7.24 -5.13
N ASP A 360 -18.39 -7.71 -5.23
CA ASP A 360 -19.59 -6.87 -5.14
C ASP A 360 -19.65 -6.11 -3.82
N LYS A 361 -19.35 -6.78 -2.69
CA LYS A 361 -19.29 -6.14 -1.38
C LYS A 361 -18.20 -5.06 -1.32
N VAL A 362 -17.01 -5.32 -1.85
CA VAL A 362 -15.92 -4.33 -1.90
C VAL A 362 -16.37 -3.10 -2.69
N ILE A 363 -16.86 -3.28 -3.91
CA ILE A 363 -17.31 -2.17 -4.77
C ILE A 363 -18.41 -1.37 -4.09
N ALA A 364 -19.43 -2.06 -3.53
CA ALA A 364 -20.54 -1.42 -2.84
C ALA A 364 -20.08 -0.65 -1.61
N TYR A 365 -19.22 -1.23 -0.78
CA TYR A 365 -18.67 -0.60 0.42
C TYR A 365 -17.87 0.65 0.08
N GLU A 366 -17.01 0.61 -0.93
CA GLU A 366 -16.17 1.73 -1.33
C GLU A 366 -16.99 2.93 -1.84
N LEU A 367 -18.13 2.68 -2.49
CA LEU A 367 -19.03 3.71 -3.00
C LEU A 367 -20.05 4.20 -1.94
N ALA A 368 -20.27 3.43 -0.87
CA ALA A 368 -21.20 3.76 0.18
C ALA A 368 -20.70 4.88 1.10
N ASP A 369 -21.65 5.72 1.55
CA ASP A 369 -21.44 6.63 2.67
C ASP A 369 -21.11 5.83 3.94
N LYS A 370 -20.02 6.20 4.62
CA LYS A 370 -19.54 5.50 5.81
C LYS A 370 -20.39 5.88 7.03
N PRO A 371 -21.01 4.91 7.73
CA PRO A 371 -21.71 5.16 8.99
C PRO A 371 -20.78 5.77 10.04
N LYS A 372 -21.37 6.53 10.97
CA LYS A 372 -20.67 7.04 12.15
C LYS A 372 -21.14 6.32 13.41
N VAL A 373 -21.08 5.00 13.39
CA VAL A 373 -21.52 4.14 14.50
C VAL A 373 -20.43 3.10 14.78
N CYS A 374 -20.01 2.97 16.03
CA CYS A 374 -19.08 1.94 16.49
C CYS A 374 -19.82 1.02 17.46
N GLN A 375 -19.85 -0.28 17.15
CA GLN A 375 -20.43 -1.30 18.01
C GLN A 375 -19.31 -1.98 18.82
N PHE A 376 -19.42 -1.95 20.14
CA PHE A 376 -18.53 -2.61 21.08
C PHE A 376 -19.24 -3.77 21.78
N HIS A 377 -18.48 -4.83 22.06
CA HIS A 377 -18.98 -5.99 22.77
C HIS A 377 -17.90 -6.59 23.69
N ALA A 378 -18.35 -7.09 24.85
CA ALA A 378 -17.54 -7.89 25.75
C ALA A 378 -18.38 -8.99 26.40
N ALA A 379 -17.92 -10.24 26.27
CA ALA A 379 -18.37 -11.38 27.05
C ALA A 379 -17.47 -11.57 28.29
N ILE A 380 -17.98 -12.29 29.29
CA ILE A 380 -17.21 -12.65 30.48
C ILE A 380 -16.20 -13.74 30.11
N ILE A 381 -14.90 -13.46 30.31
CA ILE A 381 -13.80 -14.37 29.95
C ILE A 381 -13.35 -15.24 31.13
N ALA A 382 -13.16 -14.62 32.30
CA ALA A 382 -12.74 -15.33 33.50
C ALA A 382 -13.22 -14.59 34.75
N ALA A 383 -13.56 -15.35 35.78
CA ALA A 383 -13.90 -14.78 37.09
C ALA A 383 -12.63 -14.27 37.79
N GLY A 384 -12.68 -13.04 38.32
CA GLY A 384 -11.62 -12.49 39.17
C GLY A 384 -10.59 -11.61 38.45
N ASN A 385 -10.64 -11.50 37.12
CA ASN A 385 -9.88 -10.47 36.39
C ASN A 385 -10.37 -9.07 36.77
N ASN A 386 -9.44 -8.16 37.03
CA ASN A 386 -9.74 -6.76 37.31
C ASN A 386 -8.54 -5.86 36.89
N PRO A 387 -8.62 -5.20 35.72
CA PRO A 387 -9.83 -5.02 34.92
C PRO A 387 -10.30 -6.28 34.19
N ASP A 388 -11.62 -6.36 33.94
CA ASP A 388 -12.24 -7.43 33.13
C ASP A 388 -12.25 -7.07 31.64
N SER A 389 -12.82 -7.94 30.80
CA SER A 389 -12.80 -7.81 29.34
C SER A 389 -13.48 -6.55 28.78
N ARG A 390 -14.30 -5.83 29.56
CA ARG A 390 -14.85 -4.53 29.14
C ARG A 390 -13.79 -3.46 29.00
N GLN A 391 -12.63 -3.65 29.60
CA GLN A 391 -11.52 -2.72 29.44
C GLN A 391 -11.05 -2.64 27.98
N ILE A 392 -11.12 -3.74 27.22
CA ILE A 392 -10.76 -3.74 25.78
C ILE A 392 -11.60 -2.73 24.97
N PRO A 393 -12.96 -2.80 24.96
CA PRO A 393 -13.75 -1.82 24.23
C PRO A 393 -13.61 -0.40 24.79
N TRP A 394 -13.40 -0.20 26.10
CA TRP A 394 -13.15 1.14 26.64
C TRP A 394 -11.80 1.72 26.21
N ASP A 395 -10.77 0.87 26.11
CA ASP A 395 -9.47 1.26 25.55
C ASP A 395 -9.62 1.62 24.06
N CYS A 396 -10.51 0.96 23.33
CA CYS A 396 -10.83 1.33 21.94
C CYS A 396 -11.60 2.65 21.83
N GLU A 397 -12.62 2.83 22.67
CA GLU A 397 -13.50 4.00 22.70
C GLU A 397 -12.72 5.32 22.82
N GLN A 398 -11.59 5.33 23.55
CA GLN A 398 -10.81 6.55 23.74
C GLN A 398 -10.29 7.17 22.43
N TRP A 399 -10.19 6.37 21.37
CA TRP A 399 -9.73 6.80 20.04
C TRP A 399 -10.88 7.21 19.12
N VAL A 400 -12.12 6.89 19.47
CA VAL A 400 -13.31 7.16 18.65
C VAL A 400 -13.67 8.65 18.70
N PRO A 401 -13.80 9.35 17.57
CA PRO A 401 -14.13 10.78 17.55
C PRO A 401 -15.54 11.07 18.09
N GLU A 402 -15.74 12.23 18.70
CA GLU A 402 -17.01 12.61 19.37
C GLU A 402 -18.24 12.58 18.44
N GLU A 403 -18.06 12.72 17.12
CA GLU A 403 -19.16 12.64 16.16
C GLU A 403 -19.66 11.21 15.87
N TYR A 404 -18.96 10.18 16.36
CA TYR A 404 -19.40 8.80 16.24
C TYR A 404 -20.34 8.43 17.38
N THR A 405 -21.38 7.67 17.05
CA THR A 405 -22.27 7.08 18.03
C THR A 405 -21.67 5.77 18.51
N ILE A 406 -21.43 5.67 19.81
CA ILE A 406 -20.96 4.44 20.44
C ILE A 406 -22.16 3.63 20.93
N LYS A 407 -22.12 2.33 20.66
CA LYS A 407 -23.15 1.35 21.01
C LYS A 407 -22.46 0.18 21.71
N GLU A 408 -22.93 -0.20 22.89
CA GLU A 408 -22.28 -1.21 23.74
C GLU A 408 -23.21 -2.40 23.99
N LEU A 409 -22.65 -3.60 23.96
CA LEU A 409 -23.30 -4.84 24.39
C LEU A 409 -22.36 -5.58 25.33
N PHE A 410 -22.50 -5.36 26.64
CA PHE A 410 -21.67 -6.01 27.65
C PHE A 410 -22.47 -7.04 28.43
N GLU A 411 -22.01 -8.29 28.41
CA GLU A 411 -22.65 -9.38 29.16
C GLU A 411 -22.67 -9.07 30.67
N GLN A 412 -21.67 -8.33 31.15
CA GLN A 412 -21.54 -7.92 32.55
C GLN A 412 -22.70 -7.01 33.00
N GLU A 413 -23.44 -6.42 32.06
CA GLU A 413 -24.54 -5.50 32.33
C GLU A 413 -25.89 -6.16 32.06
N ASP A 414 -26.06 -6.76 30.88
CA ASP A 414 -27.32 -7.37 30.45
C ASP A 414 -27.13 -8.69 29.68
N PRO A 415 -28.08 -9.64 29.74
CA PRO A 415 -28.00 -10.87 28.96
C PRO A 415 -28.04 -10.62 27.45
N ILE A 416 -27.06 -11.18 26.73
CA ILE A 416 -26.96 -11.06 25.27
C ILE A 416 -27.52 -12.32 24.60
N THR A 417 -28.54 -12.14 23.76
CA THR A 417 -29.15 -13.22 22.95
C THR A 417 -28.75 -13.09 21.49
N LYS A 418 -28.87 -14.17 20.71
CA LYS A 418 -28.68 -14.11 19.24
C LYS A 418 -29.59 -13.09 18.54
N ALA A 419 -30.78 -12.80 19.10
CA ALA A 419 -31.66 -11.79 18.55
C ALA A 419 -31.09 -10.38 18.74
N ILE A 420 -30.60 -10.08 19.95
CA ILE A 420 -29.90 -8.81 20.25
C ILE A 420 -28.66 -8.67 19.36
N TRP A 421 -27.88 -9.75 19.23
CA TRP A 421 -26.70 -9.79 18.37
C TRP A 421 -27.01 -9.41 16.92
N ARG A 422 -27.99 -10.07 16.29
CA ARG A 422 -28.44 -9.74 14.93
C ARG A 422 -28.83 -8.27 14.82
N THR A 423 -29.66 -7.79 15.75
CA THR A 423 -30.12 -6.40 15.69
C THR A 423 -28.97 -5.40 15.87
N ALA A 424 -27.87 -5.74 16.55
CA ALA A 424 -26.70 -4.87 16.64
C ALA A 424 -25.93 -4.78 15.32
N TRP A 425 -25.81 -5.90 14.59
CA TRP A 425 -25.25 -5.92 13.23
C TRP A 425 -26.11 -5.14 12.24
N ASP A 426 -27.44 -5.29 12.34
CA ASP A 426 -28.37 -4.55 11.48
C ASP A 426 -28.49 -3.05 11.88
N GLY A 427 -28.01 -2.69 13.07
CA GLY A 427 -28.15 -1.37 13.69
C GLY A 427 -29.43 -1.14 14.50
N SER A 428 -30.41 -2.05 14.49
CA SER A 428 -31.79 -1.88 14.98
C SER A 428 -32.08 -2.27 16.44
N TYR A 429 -31.07 -2.42 17.29
CA TYR A 429 -31.22 -3.13 18.59
C TYR A 429 -31.96 -2.39 19.71
N ASP A 430 -32.21 -1.09 19.58
CA ASP A 430 -32.92 -0.25 20.57
C ASP A 430 -34.34 0.18 20.11
N GLY A 431 -34.82 -0.35 18.98
CA GLY A 431 -36.18 -0.17 18.50
C GLY A 431 -36.42 1.05 17.59
N GLU A 432 -35.37 1.80 17.22
CA GLU A 432 -35.44 2.91 16.25
C GLU A 432 -34.79 2.52 14.90
N PRO A 433 -35.19 3.13 13.76
CA PRO A 433 -34.54 2.90 12.48
C PRO A 433 -33.12 3.43 12.53
N HIS A 434 -32.15 2.55 12.29
CA HIS A 434 -30.75 2.87 12.53
C HIS A 434 -29.82 2.38 11.42
N THR A 435 -28.68 3.03 11.37
CA THR A 435 -27.59 2.75 10.44
C THR A 435 -26.75 1.60 11.00
N PRO A 436 -26.37 0.58 10.20
CA PRO A 436 -25.42 -0.43 10.63
C PRO A 436 -24.09 0.19 11.05
N PRO A 437 -23.31 -0.49 11.90
CA PRO A 437 -22.04 0.04 12.38
C PRO A 437 -20.98 0.11 11.28
N LEU A 438 -20.06 1.08 11.42
CA LEU A 438 -18.82 1.12 10.66
C LEU A 438 -17.84 0.06 11.17
N THR A 439 -17.73 -0.07 12.50
CA THR A 439 -16.86 -1.05 13.16
C THR A 439 -17.69 -1.93 14.09
N PHE A 440 -17.40 -3.23 14.07
CA PHE A 440 -17.99 -4.19 14.99
C PHE A 440 -16.87 -4.87 15.77
N GLN A 441 -16.71 -4.50 17.04
CA GLN A 441 -15.69 -5.05 17.92
C GLN A 441 -16.31 -6.15 18.79
N HIS A 442 -15.57 -7.25 18.99
CA HIS A 442 -15.95 -8.35 19.88
C HIS A 442 -14.79 -8.77 20.80
N ALA A 443 -15.10 -9.10 22.06
CA ALA A 443 -14.16 -9.75 22.97
C ALA A 443 -14.86 -10.92 23.66
N GLY A 444 -14.35 -12.14 23.47
CA GLY A 444 -15.02 -13.36 23.92
C GLY A 444 -14.15 -14.60 23.83
N HIS A 445 -14.68 -15.71 24.34
CA HIS A 445 -14.13 -17.04 24.04
C HIS A 445 -14.36 -17.39 22.57
N GLY A 446 -13.53 -18.25 21.99
CA GLY A 446 -13.67 -18.64 20.59
C GLY A 446 -13.15 -20.05 20.28
N ASN A 447 -13.57 -20.54 19.13
CA ASN A 447 -12.95 -21.60 18.35
C ASN A 447 -13.08 -21.25 16.85
N ALA A 448 -12.55 -22.10 15.97
CA ALA A 448 -12.59 -21.96 14.51
C ALA A 448 -13.94 -21.47 13.96
N THR A 449 -15.05 -22.02 14.44
CA THR A 449 -16.38 -21.83 13.82
C THR A 449 -17.35 -21.01 14.66
N CYS A 450 -16.96 -20.60 15.87
CA CYS A 450 -17.84 -19.91 16.81
C CYS A 450 -17.07 -19.03 17.78
N TYR A 451 -17.70 -17.93 18.20
CA TYR A 451 -17.30 -17.20 19.41
C TYR A 451 -18.45 -17.04 20.42
N GLY A 452 -18.09 -16.76 21.66
CA GLY A 452 -19.02 -16.53 22.75
C GLY A 452 -19.47 -15.07 22.80
N ILE A 453 -20.72 -14.80 22.43
CA ILE A 453 -21.33 -13.48 22.60
C ILE A 453 -21.84 -13.26 24.04
N SER A 454 -21.90 -14.33 24.82
CA SER A 454 -21.97 -14.34 26.28
C SER A 454 -21.47 -15.70 26.80
N SER A 455 -21.29 -15.85 28.11
CA SER A 455 -20.93 -17.10 28.80
C SER A 455 -21.90 -18.27 28.53
N SER A 456 -23.10 -18.00 28.00
CA SER A 456 -24.13 -19.01 27.74
C SER A 456 -24.64 -19.04 26.29
N VAL A 457 -24.18 -18.11 25.44
CA VAL A 457 -24.64 -18.00 24.05
C VAL A 457 -23.44 -17.88 23.12
N THR A 458 -23.37 -18.79 22.16
CA THR A 458 -22.38 -18.75 21.09
C THR A 458 -23.02 -18.26 19.79
N TRP A 459 -22.21 -17.63 18.96
CA TRP A 459 -22.54 -17.27 17.58
C TRP A 459 -21.55 -17.97 16.67
N CYS A 460 -22.07 -18.67 15.66
CA CYS A 460 -21.30 -19.59 14.82
C CYS A 460 -21.48 -19.29 13.33
N ASN A 461 -20.70 -19.95 12.46
CA ASN A 461 -20.81 -19.80 11.00
C ASN A 461 -22.26 -19.91 10.51
N GLY A 462 -23.01 -20.93 10.97
CA GLY A 462 -24.40 -21.14 10.58
C GLY A 462 -25.39 -20.07 11.07
N ASP A 463 -24.97 -19.13 11.92
CA ASP A 463 -25.77 -17.97 12.31
C ASP A 463 -25.48 -16.74 11.45
N VAL A 464 -24.31 -16.64 10.80
CA VAL A 464 -23.88 -15.46 10.02
C VAL A 464 -24.88 -15.17 8.90
N SER A 465 -25.32 -16.18 8.18
CA SER A 465 -26.32 -16.05 7.10
C SER A 465 -27.71 -15.57 7.57
N SER A 466 -27.91 -15.40 8.88
CA SER A 466 -29.14 -14.81 9.44
C SER A 466 -29.06 -13.30 9.67
N LEU A 467 -27.90 -12.68 9.39
CA LEU A 467 -27.71 -11.24 9.41
C LEU A 467 -28.41 -10.58 8.22
N THR A 468 -28.88 -9.34 8.41
CA THR A 468 -29.60 -8.58 7.38
C THR A 468 -29.04 -7.17 7.22
N ASN A 469 -27.79 -6.97 7.64
CA ASN A 469 -27.13 -5.68 7.65
C ASN A 469 -26.95 -5.15 6.22
N THR A 470 -27.27 -3.88 6.01
CA THR A 470 -27.23 -3.21 4.69
C THR A 470 -25.92 -2.48 4.41
N PHE A 471 -25.00 -2.53 5.37
CA PHE A 471 -23.63 -2.04 5.29
C PHE A 471 -22.76 -3.03 6.05
N TRP A 472 -21.53 -3.26 5.58
CA TRP A 472 -20.64 -4.29 6.08
C TRP A 472 -19.55 -3.70 6.99
N PRO A 473 -19.64 -3.88 8.32
CA PRO A 473 -18.67 -3.30 9.25
C PRO A 473 -17.26 -3.90 9.10
N ILE A 474 -16.25 -3.15 9.54
CA ILE A 474 -14.92 -3.70 9.83
C ILE A 474 -15.03 -4.49 11.14
N HIS A 475 -14.85 -5.81 11.07
CA HIS A 475 -14.99 -6.68 12.22
C HIS A 475 -13.64 -6.99 12.86
N MET A 476 -13.45 -6.56 14.09
CA MET A 476 -12.23 -6.78 14.87
C MET A 476 -12.59 -7.54 16.12
N SER A 477 -11.85 -8.60 16.44
CA SER A 477 -12.20 -9.40 17.60
C SER A 477 -10.99 -9.99 18.30
N VAL A 478 -11.11 -10.08 19.62
CA VAL A 478 -10.28 -10.97 20.44
C VAL A 478 -11.10 -12.19 20.82
N ALA A 479 -10.82 -13.31 20.17
CA ALA A 479 -11.39 -14.63 20.45
C ALA A 479 -10.55 -15.71 19.78
N CYS A 480 -10.24 -16.79 20.52
CA CYS A 480 -9.37 -17.84 20.01
C CYS A 480 -9.89 -18.47 18.71
N LEU A 481 -8.98 -18.71 17.76
CA LEU A 481 -9.14 -19.48 16.53
C LEU A 481 -10.23 -18.95 15.58
N SER A 482 -10.90 -17.84 15.89
CA SER A 482 -12.03 -17.36 15.08
C SER A 482 -11.63 -16.87 13.69
N GLY A 483 -10.34 -16.67 13.45
CA GLY A 483 -9.73 -16.36 12.15
C GLY A 483 -8.86 -17.49 11.58
N GLN A 484 -8.97 -18.72 12.07
CA GLN A 484 -8.15 -19.89 11.69
C GLN A 484 -8.45 -20.38 10.26
N PHE A 485 -8.02 -19.64 9.25
CA PHE A 485 -8.39 -19.87 7.84
C PHE A 485 -7.61 -21.01 7.18
N GLU A 486 -6.59 -21.55 7.83
CA GLU A 486 -5.71 -22.60 7.31
C GLU A 486 -6.24 -24.03 7.49
N VAL A 487 -7.32 -24.22 8.24
CA VAL A 487 -7.83 -25.57 8.59
C VAL A 487 -9.18 -25.90 7.93
N ASN A 488 -10.20 -25.08 8.15
CA ASN A 488 -11.53 -25.15 7.52
C ASN A 488 -12.14 -23.74 7.59
N ASP A 489 -13.21 -23.50 6.82
CA ASP A 489 -14.07 -22.30 6.92
C ASP A 489 -14.25 -21.83 8.38
N CYS A 490 -13.47 -20.82 8.75
CA CYS A 490 -13.54 -20.21 10.06
C CYS A 490 -14.62 -19.13 10.09
N LEU A 491 -14.86 -18.59 11.27
CA LEU A 491 -15.89 -17.58 11.47
C LEU A 491 -15.58 -16.30 10.68
N ALA A 492 -14.31 -15.88 10.64
CA ALA A 492 -13.85 -14.73 9.88
C ALA A 492 -14.12 -14.87 8.38
N GLU A 493 -13.87 -16.05 7.80
CA GLU A 493 -14.14 -16.32 6.38
C GLU A 493 -15.64 -16.23 6.08
N THR A 494 -16.47 -16.83 6.94
CA THR A 494 -17.93 -16.80 6.78
C THR A 494 -18.48 -15.37 6.77
N TYR A 495 -17.93 -14.48 7.60
CA TYR A 495 -18.30 -13.07 7.61
C TYR A 495 -17.94 -12.32 6.32
N VAL A 496 -16.88 -12.76 5.63
CA VAL A 496 -16.30 -12.06 4.48
C VAL A 496 -16.79 -12.64 3.15
N LYS A 497 -17.17 -13.91 3.06
CA LYS A 497 -17.58 -14.55 1.79
C LYS A 497 -19.09 -14.50 1.48
N ASP A 498 -19.93 -14.27 2.48
CA ASP A 498 -21.40 -14.13 2.30
C ASP A 498 -21.81 -12.68 1.95
N ASP A 499 -23.03 -12.47 1.43
CA ASP A 499 -23.57 -11.15 1.07
C ASP A 499 -23.93 -10.26 2.27
N CYS A 500 -23.92 -10.83 3.47
CA CYS A 500 -24.10 -10.16 4.75
C CYS A 500 -22.77 -10.10 5.53
N GLY A 501 -22.82 -9.73 6.81
CA GLY A 501 -21.63 -9.79 7.66
C GLY A 501 -20.69 -8.61 7.46
N ALA A 502 -19.40 -8.87 7.28
CA ALA A 502 -18.33 -7.88 7.35
C ALA A 502 -17.69 -7.61 5.98
N ILE A 503 -17.09 -6.41 5.85
CA ILE A 503 -16.24 -6.09 4.69
C ILE A 503 -14.85 -6.69 4.87
N ALA A 504 -14.42 -6.77 6.13
CA ALA A 504 -13.14 -7.33 6.52
C ALA A 504 -13.17 -7.83 7.96
N CYS A 505 -12.34 -8.84 8.22
CA CYS A 505 -12.11 -9.43 9.53
C CYS A 505 -10.62 -9.37 9.90
N MET A 506 -10.34 -8.93 11.13
CA MET A 506 -9.04 -9.01 11.80
C MET A 506 -9.23 -9.74 13.13
N LEU A 507 -9.24 -11.07 13.06
CA LEU A 507 -9.55 -12.01 14.14
C LEU A 507 -8.31 -12.85 14.48
N ASN A 508 -8.25 -13.45 15.67
CA ASN A 508 -7.15 -14.34 16.02
C ASN A 508 -7.23 -15.64 15.20
N ASP A 509 -6.21 -15.89 14.40
CA ASP A 509 -5.94 -17.18 13.75
C ASP A 509 -5.78 -18.30 14.79
N ASN A 510 -5.19 -17.97 15.95
CA ASN A 510 -4.88 -18.94 17.00
C ASN A 510 -5.39 -18.47 18.38
N TYR A 511 -4.82 -18.97 19.47
CA TYR A 511 -5.21 -18.60 20.82
C TYR A 511 -4.98 -17.10 21.09
N GLY A 512 -6.06 -16.35 21.30
CA GLY A 512 -5.96 -15.02 21.89
C GLY A 512 -5.45 -15.10 23.34
N TRP A 513 -4.68 -14.11 23.78
CA TRP A 513 -4.00 -14.07 25.09
C TRP A 513 -4.39 -12.84 25.90
N TYR A 514 -4.39 -12.98 27.23
CA TYR A 514 -4.53 -11.89 28.20
C TYR A 514 -3.65 -12.14 29.45
N SER A 515 -3.46 -11.11 30.29
CA SER A 515 -2.78 -11.25 31.57
C SER A 515 -3.76 -11.71 32.64
N THR A 516 -3.35 -12.62 33.54
CA THR A 516 -4.18 -13.01 34.70
C THR A 516 -4.45 -11.88 35.70
N MET A 517 -3.95 -10.66 35.47
CA MET A 517 -4.29 -9.43 36.19
C MET A 517 -5.19 -8.49 35.39
N ASP A 518 -5.13 -8.55 34.07
CA ASP A 518 -5.69 -7.54 33.17
C ASP A 518 -6.11 -8.21 31.85
N ALA A 519 -7.42 -8.25 31.63
CA ALA A 519 -8.02 -8.87 30.46
C ALA A 519 -7.72 -8.11 29.15
N SER A 520 -7.31 -6.83 29.18
CA SER A 520 -7.03 -6.07 27.96
C SER A 520 -5.61 -6.23 27.43
N LYS A 521 -4.71 -6.87 28.18
CA LYS A 521 -3.32 -7.10 27.77
C LYS A 521 -3.18 -8.08 26.61
N TYR A 522 -2.04 -7.99 25.92
CA TYR A 522 -1.67 -8.83 24.78
C TYR A 522 -2.66 -8.67 23.61
N SER A 523 -3.59 -9.61 23.36
CA SER A 523 -4.48 -9.53 22.19
C SER A 523 -5.38 -8.29 22.22
N GLY A 524 -5.84 -7.85 23.41
CA GLY A 524 -6.67 -6.65 23.55
C GLY A 524 -5.95 -5.36 23.15
N GLU A 525 -4.65 -5.28 23.40
CA GLU A 525 -3.80 -4.13 23.06
C GLU A 525 -3.60 -4.01 21.53
N PHE A 526 -3.50 -5.13 20.81
CA PHE A 526 -3.50 -5.09 19.34
C PHE A 526 -4.82 -4.54 18.80
N LEU A 527 -5.95 -5.01 19.35
CA LEU A 527 -7.28 -4.54 18.97
C LEU A 527 -7.48 -3.04 19.30
N GLU A 528 -6.99 -2.56 20.45
CA GLU A 528 -6.95 -1.14 20.79
C GLU A 528 -6.19 -0.34 19.72
N THR A 529 -4.98 -0.81 19.36
CA THR A 529 -4.15 -0.09 18.39
C THR A 529 -4.72 -0.08 16.98
N MET A 530 -5.63 -0.99 16.63
CA MET A 530 -6.42 -0.87 15.40
C MET A 530 -7.36 0.34 15.48
N PHE A 531 -8.08 0.54 16.58
CA PHE A 531 -8.93 1.74 16.73
C PHE A 531 -8.13 3.05 16.70
N ARG A 532 -6.94 3.05 17.32
CA ARG A 532 -6.00 4.17 17.22
C ARG A 532 -5.56 4.42 15.77
N GLY A 533 -5.13 3.38 15.06
CA GLY A 533 -4.71 3.48 13.65
C GLY A 533 -5.82 4.02 12.75
N LEU A 534 -7.05 3.56 12.98
CA LEU A 534 -8.23 3.94 12.23
C LEU A 534 -8.63 5.40 12.45
N PHE A 535 -8.72 5.85 13.70
CA PHE A 535 -9.32 7.15 14.03
C PHE A 535 -8.34 8.26 14.37
N SER A 536 -7.12 7.94 14.81
CA SER A 536 -6.13 8.92 15.28
C SER A 536 -4.96 9.06 14.31
N ASP A 537 -4.43 7.96 13.78
CA ASP A 537 -3.19 7.99 13.00
C ASP A 537 -3.41 8.23 11.50
N GLY A 538 -4.66 8.44 11.09
CA GLY A 538 -5.03 8.85 9.73
C GLY A 538 -4.84 7.78 8.66
N LYS A 539 -4.77 6.49 9.03
CA LYS A 539 -4.67 5.38 8.08
C LYS A 539 -5.96 5.25 7.29
N GLN A 540 -5.83 5.27 5.96
CA GLN A 540 -6.99 5.39 5.08
C GLN A 540 -7.48 4.05 4.57
N HIS A 541 -6.63 3.02 4.54
CA HIS A 541 -6.93 1.72 3.96
C HIS A 541 -6.77 0.57 4.96
N LEU A 542 -7.49 -0.54 4.74
CA LEU A 542 -7.54 -1.67 5.68
C LEU A 542 -6.18 -2.32 5.93
N GLY A 543 -5.34 -2.43 4.91
CA GLY A 543 -3.98 -2.98 5.04
C GLY A 543 -3.05 -2.06 5.83
N GLU A 544 -3.13 -0.74 5.59
CA GLU A 544 -2.37 0.27 6.35
C GLU A 544 -2.74 0.24 7.85
N LEU A 545 -4.03 0.06 8.13
CA LEU A 545 -4.59 -0.01 9.46
C LEU A 545 -3.97 -1.17 10.27
N LEU A 546 -3.99 -2.39 9.72
CA LEU A 546 -3.45 -3.55 10.41
C LEU A 546 -1.94 -3.43 10.63
N ASN A 547 -1.20 -3.03 9.59
CA ASN A 547 0.25 -2.88 9.71
C ASN A 547 0.61 -1.78 10.73
N GLN A 548 -0.12 -0.66 10.77
CA GLN A 548 0.08 0.37 11.80
C GLN A 548 -0.17 -0.16 13.21
N ALA A 549 -1.25 -0.89 13.42
CA ALA A 549 -1.57 -1.47 14.72
C ALA A 549 -0.46 -2.41 15.20
N LYS A 550 0.03 -3.27 14.30
CA LYS A 550 1.14 -4.20 14.58
C LYS A 550 2.45 -3.46 14.86
N SER A 551 2.77 -2.40 14.13
CA SER A 551 4.04 -1.67 14.26
C SER A 551 4.36 -1.16 15.68
N TYR A 552 3.33 -0.85 16.49
CA TYR A 552 3.50 -0.43 17.89
C TYR A 552 4.09 -1.52 18.79
N TRP A 553 3.96 -2.79 18.39
CA TRP A 553 4.27 -3.95 19.20
C TRP A 553 5.52 -4.69 18.75
N VAL A 554 6.25 -4.20 17.74
CA VAL A 554 7.46 -4.86 17.19
C VAL A 554 8.49 -5.17 18.28
N SER A 555 8.86 -4.18 19.10
CA SER A 555 9.82 -4.38 20.20
C SER A 555 9.32 -5.38 21.24
N ALA A 556 8.02 -5.37 21.53
CA ALA A 556 7.41 -6.30 22.48
C ALA A 556 7.36 -7.72 21.92
N ALA A 557 6.98 -7.89 20.65
CA ALA A 557 6.89 -9.17 19.96
C ALA A 557 8.25 -9.86 19.83
N GLN A 558 9.32 -9.09 19.60
CA GLN A 558 10.66 -9.65 19.54
C GLN A 558 11.18 -10.16 20.89
N SER A 559 10.83 -9.47 21.97
CA SER A 559 11.34 -9.75 23.32
C SER A 559 10.44 -10.63 24.18
N ASN A 560 9.17 -10.78 23.82
CA ASN A 560 8.17 -11.53 24.59
C ASN A 560 7.37 -12.45 23.67
N SER A 561 7.38 -13.74 23.99
CA SER A 561 6.74 -14.78 23.17
C SER A 561 5.22 -14.65 23.05
N THR A 562 4.55 -14.05 24.02
CA THR A 562 3.10 -13.81 23.97
C THR A 562 2.75 -12.69 23.00
N TYR A 563 3.53 -11.61 23.00
CA TYR A 563 3.38 -10.56 21.99
C TYR A 563 3.77 -11.08 20.60
N ARG A 564 4.78 -11.96 20.47
CA ARG A 564 5.10 -12.66 19.20
C ARG A 564 3.89 -13.42 18.67
N TRP A 565 3.26 -14.21 19.54
CA TRP A 565 2.06 -14.97 19.22
C TRP A 565 0.95 -14.05 18.70
N CYS A 566 0.60 -13.01 19.44
CA CYS A 566 -0.45 -12.06 19.04
C CYS A 566 -0.11 -11.29 17.76
N TYR A 567 1.18 -11.05 17.49
CA TYR A 567 1.62 -10.38 16.27
C TYR A 567 1.40 -11.23 15.03
N TYR A 568 1.77 -12.51 15.10
CA TYR A 568 1.69 -13.44 13.97
C TYR A 568 0.26 -13.86 13.65
N GLU A 569 -0.59 -14.06 14.67
CA GLU A 569 -1.93 -14.64 14.48
C GLU A 569 -2.98 -13.68 13.88
N ILE A 570 -2.68 -12.39 13.72
CA ILE A 570 -3.66 -11.42 13.19
C ILE A 570 -3.38 -11.16 11.72
N ASN A 571 -4.30 -11.65 10.90
CA ASN A 571 -4.32 -11.50 9.44
C ASN A 571 -5.51 -10.63 8.99
N LEU A 572 -5.39 -9.96 7.84
CA LEU A 572 -6.50 -9.25 7.21
C LEU A 572 -7.22 -10.18 6.23
N LEU A 573 -8.42 -10.65 6.60
CA LEU A 573 -9.35 -11.24 5.64
C LEU A 573 -10.22 -10.11 5.09
N GLY A 574 -9.89 -9.62 3.90
CA GLY A 574 -10.45 -8.43 3.28
C GLY A 574 -9.50 -7.86 2.23
N ASP A 575 -9.98 -6.87 1.48
CA ASP A 575 -9.15 -6.17 0.50
C ASP A 575 -8.28 -5.08 1.16
N PRO A 576 -6.94 -5.17 1.11
CA PRO A 576 -6.06 -4.26 1.84
C PRO A 576 -6.12 -2.82 1.34
N GLU A 577 -6.51 -2.58 0.09
CA GLU A 577 -6.59 -1.23 -0.48
C GLU A 577 -7.95 -0.56 -0.22
N THR A 578 -8.95 -1.27 0.35
CA THR A 578 -10.26 -0.68 0.59
C THR A 578 -10.21 0.48 1.60
N PRO A 579 -10.75 1.68 1.30
CA PRO A 579 -10.76 2.81 2.19
C PRO A 579 -11.69 2.63 3.40
N CYS A 580 -11.17 2.81 4.61
CA CYS A 580 -11.90 2.59 5.86
C CYS A 580 -12.96 3.68 6.12
N LEU A 581 -12.55 4.95 6.01
CA LEU A 581 -13.35 6.09 6.49
C LEU A 581 -13.91 6.98 5.39
N THR A 582 -13.44 6.83 4.15
CA THR A 582 -13.83 7.65 3.01
C THR A 582 -14.63 6.85 2.00
N LYS A 583 -15.44 7.54 1.20
CA LYS A 583 -16.07 6.94 0.03
C LYS A 583 -15.36 7.39 -1.23
N ARG A 584 -15.35 6.51 -2.23
CA ARG A 584 -14.88 6.84 -3.57
C ARG A 584 -15.94 7.63 -4.32
N ARG A 585 -15.48 8.49 -5.22
CA ARG A 585 -16.33 9.20 -6.17
C ARG A 585 -16.29 8.46 -7.50
N LEU A 586 -17.45 8.16 -8.08
CA LEU A 586 -17.50 7.65 -9.45
C LEU A 586 -16.86 8.65 -10.41
N LEU A 587 -15.90 8.16 -11.20
CA LEU A 587 -15.25 8.95 -12.24
C LEU A 587 -15.96 8.72 -13.57
N PRO A 588 -16.09 9.75 -14.43
CA PRO A 588 -16.60 9.54 -15.78
C PRO A 588 -15.66 8.59 -16.55
N PRO A 589 -16.16 7.73 -17.44
CA PRO A 589 -15.30 6.86 -18.25
C PRO A 589 -14.32 7.70 -19.09
N PRO A 590 -13.06 7.28 -19.25
CA PRO A 590 -12.15 7.91 -20.20
C PRO A 590 -12.63 7.68 -21.63
N THR A 591 -12.30 8.60 -22.55
CA THR A 591 -12.62 8.41 -23.97
C THR A 591 -11.41 8.64 -24.86
N VAL A 592 -11.33 7.87 -25.94
CA VAL A 592 -10.40 8.06 -27.05
C VAL A 592 -11.14 8.65 -28.25
N THR A 593 -10.50 9.50 -29.03
CA THR A 593 -11.11 10.08 -30.23
C THR A 593 -10.06 10.30 -31.29
N ILE A 594 -10.34 9.89 -32.53
CA ILE A 594 -9.50 10.17 -33.68
C ILE A 594 -9.65 11.66 -34.02
N THR A 595 -8.57 12.41 -33.83
CA THR A 595 -8.53 13.86 -34.09
C THR A 595 -8.01 14.19 -35.49
N ASN A 596 -7.25 13.27 -36.08
CA ASN A 596 -6.84 13.29 -37.47
C ASN A 596 -6.66 11.85 -37.96
N PRO A 597 -7.10 11.50 -39.17
CA PRO A 597 -7.92 12.32 -40.08
C PRO A 597 -9.41 12.39 -39.64
N PRO A 598 -10.17 13.44 -40.01
CA PRO A 598 -11.62 13.48 -39.76
C PRO A 598 -12.39 12.44 -40.59
N ASP A 599 -13.55 12.03 -40.09
CA ASP A 599 -14.48 11.15 -40.81
C ASP A 599 -14.88 11.72 -42.18
N GLY A 600 -14.90 10.84 -43.18
CA GLY A 600 -15.18 11.15 -44.59
C GLY A 600 -14.05 11.85 -45.36
N SER A 601 -12.88 12.05 -44.76
CA SER A 601 -11.75 12.71 -45.43
C SER A 601 -11.16 11.87 -46.57
N ILE A 602 -10.56 12.55 -47.55
CA ILE A 602 -9.77 11.90 -48.61
C ILE A 602 -8.30 11.95 -48.18
N VAL A 603 -7.65 10.79 -48.16
CA VAL A 603 -6.27 10.64 -47.71
C VAL A 603 -5.40 9.96 -48.78
N SER A 604 -4.11 10.24 -48.75
CA SER A 604 -3.12 9.71 -49.71
C SER A 604 -1.71 9.83 -49.13
N ARG A 605 -0.76 9.00 -49.60
CA ARG A 605 0.62 8.92 -49.07
C ARG A 605 0.63 8.62 -47.55
N THR A 606 1.55 9.24 -46.81
CA THR A 606 1.62 9.10 -45.36
C THR A 606 0.60 10.01 -44.67
N VAL A 607 -0.19 9.42 -43.77
CA VAL A 607 -1.20 10.10 -42.96
C VAL A 607 -0.84 9.89 -41.50
N LYS A 608 -0.63 10.98 -40.76
CA LYS A 608 -0.46 10.90 -39.31
C LYS A 608 -1.82 10.76 -38.62
N VAL A 609 -2.18 9.56 -38.20
CA VAL A 609 -3.36 9.32 -37.37
C VAL A 609 -3.05 9.80 -35.95
N THR A 610 -3.83 10.75 -35.42
CA THR A 610 -3.62 11.30 -34.06
C THR A 610 -4.84 11.08 -33.19
N VAL A 611 -4.60 10.75 -31.91
CA VAL A 611 -5.67 10.48 -30.93
C VAL A 611 -5.72 11.57 -29.88
N GLY A 612 -6.93 12.10 -29.66
CA GLY A 612 -7.26 12.98 -28.56
C GLY A 612 -7.84 12.18 -27.39
N LEU A 613 -7.56 12.62 -26.17
CA LEU A 613 -8.08 12.04 -24.94
C LEU A 613 -8.91 13.10 -24.23
N MET A 614 -10.16 12.80 -23.89
CA MET A 614 -10.93 13.68 -23.00
C MET A 614 -10.57 13.37 -21.55
N MET A 615 -10.13 14.40 -20.82
CA MET A 615 -9.94 14.30 -19.38
C MET A 615 -11.28 14.64 -18.71
N GLY A 616 -11.95 13.64 -18.14
CA GLY A 616 -13.23 13.83 -17.45
C GLY A 616 -13.17 14.70 -16.18
N SER A 617 -11.98 15.15 -15.76
CA SER A 617 -11.77 16.16 -14.73
C SER A 617 -10.39 16.81 -14.86
N SER A 618 -10.20 17.98 -14.26
CA SER A 618 -8.96 18.78 -14.33
C SER A 618 -7.77 18.23 -13.53
N GLU A 619 -7.87 17.03 -12.94
CA GLU A 619 -6.89 16.54 -11.94
C GLU A 619 -6.35 15.12 -12.19
N ALA A 620 -6.74 14.41 -13.24
CA ALA A 620 -6.24 13.05 -13.49
C ALA A 620 -5.46 12.97 -14.81
N ARG A 621 -4.40 12.15 -14.82
CA ARG A 621 -3.82 11.62 -16.07
C ARG A 621 -4.96 10.99 -16.89
N PRO A 622 -4.91 11.03 -18.23
CA PRO A 622 -5.87 10.26 -19.02
C PRO A 622 -5.74 8.80 -18.59
N ARG A 623 -6.86 8.18 -18.17
CA ARG A 623 -6.92 6.73 -17.83
C ARG A 623 -6.91 5.91 -19.12
N ILE A 624 -5.89 6.16 -19.94
CA ILE A 624 -5.50 5.51 -21.20
C ILE A 624 -3.97 5.64 -21.26
N ASP A 625 -3.26 4.52 -21.20
CA ASP A 625 -1.80 4.45 -21.31
C ASP A 625 -1.32 3.68 -22.53
N THR A 626 -2.22 3.02 -23.26
CA THR A 626 -1.93 2.32 -24.51
C THR A 626 -3.04 2.57 -25.53
N VAL A 627 -2.66 2.79 -26.79
CA VAL A 627 -3.60 2.88 -27.92
C VAL A 627 -3.18 1.91 -29.02
N GLU A 628 -4.09 1.03 -29.40
CA GLU A 628 -3.94 0.17 -30.56
C GLU A 628 -4.61 0.78 -31.79
N PHE A 629 -3.92 0.78 -32.93
CA PHE A 629 -4.38 1.32 -34.21
C PHE A 629 -4.69 0.18 -35.17
N TYR A 630 -5.86 0.25 -35.79
CA TYR A 630 -6.35 -0.74 -36.74
C TYR A 630 -6.74 -0.08 -38.07
N ILE A 631 -6.41 -0.73 -39.18
CA ILE A 631 -6.90 -0.39 -40.52
C ILE A 631 -7.68 -1.59 -41.06
N ASP A 632 -8.96 -1.41 -41.40
CA ASP A 632 -9.87 -2.46 -41.86
C ASP A 632 -9.91 -3.70 -40.94
N ASN A 633 -9.93 -3.46 -39.62
CA ASN A 633 -9.87 -4.47 -38.56
C ASN A 633 -8.53 -5.21 -38.40
N ALA A 634 -7.47 -4.84 -39.13
CA ALA A 634 -6.13 -5.37 -38.92
C ALA A 634 -5.33 -4.45 -37.99
N LEU A 635 -4.80 -4.98 -36.88
CA LEU A 635 -3.89 -4.25 -35.98
C LEU A 635 -2.61 -3.89 -36.76
N VAL A 636 -2.31 -2.60 -36.84
CA VAL A 636 -1.14 -2.09 -37.56
C VAL A 636 -0.06 -1.53 -36.63
N TYR A 637 -0.44 -1.05 -35.45
CA TYR A 637 0.49 -0.45 -34.49
C TYR A 637 -0.10 -0.40 -33.08
N THR A 638 0.76 -0.49 -32.07
CA THR A 638 0.42 -0.27 -30.65
C THR A 638 1.34 0.82 -30.14
N ASP A 639 0.76 1.88 -29.59
CA ASP A 639 1.48 3.03 -29.04
C ASP A 639 1.30 3.09 -27.52
N GLU A 640 2.41 3.14 -26.79
CA GLU A 640 2.46 3.22 -25.32
C GLU A 640 3.00 4.58 -24.85
N GLU A 641 3.31 5.50 -25.77
CA GLU A 641 3.89 6.80 -25.47
C GLU A 641 2.98 7.96 -25.90
N MET A 642 2.57 8.79 -24.94
CA MET A 642 1.76 9.99 -25.23
C MET A 642 2.65 11.13 -25.78
N PRO A 643 2.23 11.89 -26.82
CA PRO A 643 0.94 11.85 -27.51
C PRO A 643 0.81 10.70 -28.53
N PHE A 644 -0.27 9.92 -28.39
CA PHE A 644 -0.49 8.73 -29.22
C PHE A 644 -0.71 9.07 -30.70
N ALA A 645 0.09 8.47 -31.57
CA ALA A 645 0.00 8.68 -33.01
C ALA A 645 0.56 7.49 -33.83
N TYR A 646 0.05 7.35 -35.04
CA TYR A 646 0.53 6.36 -36.01
C TYR A 646 0.72 7.00 -37.39
N GLU A 647 1.88 6.79 -38.02
CA GLU A 647 2.15 7.23 -39.39
C GLU A 647 1.71 6.14 -40.37
N TRP A 648 0.54 6.32 -40.98
CA TRP A 648 -0.06 5.34 -41.89
C TRP A 648 0.35 5.59 -43.34
N ASP A 649 1.08 4.66 -43.94
CA ASP A 649 1.39 4.65 -45.38
C ASP A 649 0.20 4.09 -46.19
N THR A 650 -0.63 4.99 -46.71
CA THR A 650 -1.82 4.62 -47.50
C THR A 650 -1.46 4.00 -48.85
N THR A 651 -0.22 4.14 -49.35
CA THR A 651 0.16 3.61 -50.68
C THR A 651 0.18 2.07 -50.74
N GLN A 652 0.14 1.44 -49.58
CA GLN A 652 0.06 -0.02 -49.41
C GLN A 652 -1.38 -0.55 -49.47
N TYR A 653 -2.37 0.34 -49.55
CA TYR A 653 -3.79 0.04 -49.52
C TYR A 653 -4.43 0.38 -50.87
N ALA A 654 -5.51 -0.31 -51.22
CA ALA A 654 -6.25 -0.06 -52.46
C ALA A 654 -6.97 1.30 -52.39
N ASP A 655 -7.24 1.91 -53.54
CA ASP A 655 -8.10 3.10 -53.54
C ASP A 655 -9.54 2.71 -53.23
N GLY A 656 -10.18 3.45 -52.33
CA GLY A 656 -11.50 3.09 -51.82
C GLY A 656 -11.74 3.59 -50.40
N GLU A 657 -12.82 3.11 -49.79
CA GLU A 657 -13.11 3.40 -48.39
C GLU A 657 -12.32 2.45 -47.49
N HIS A 658 -11.75 3.03 -46.43
CA HIS A 658 -11.01 2.33 -45.39
C HIS A 658 -11.50 2.80 -44.02
N VAL A 659 -11.56 1.89 -43.06
CA VAL A 659 -11.94 2.21 -41.68
C VAL A 659 -10.69 2.23 -40.82
N ILE A 660 -10.46 3.37 -40.17
CA ILE A 660 -9.46 3.51 -39.12
C ILE A 660 -10.19 3.30 -37.79
N THR A 661 -9.72 2.36 -36.97
CA THR A 661 -10.23 2.16 -35.61
C THR A 661 -9.07 2.32 -34.63
N VAL A 662 -9.29 3.04 -33.53
CA VAL A 662 -8.36 3.12 -32.42
C VAL A 662 -9.02 2.53 -31.18
N LYS A 663 -8.28 1.73 -30.41
CA LYS A 663 -8.74 1.16 -29.14
C LYS A 663 -7.82 1.62 -28.02
N GLY A 664 -8.41 2.26 -27.01
CA GLY A 664 -7.71 2.74 -25.83
C GLY A 664 -7.76 1.73 -24.68
N TYR A 665 -6.61 1.53 -24.05
CA TYR A 665 -6.44 0.65 -22.90
C TYR A 665 -5.83 1.39 -21.72
N TYR A 666 -6.15 0.92 -20.52
CA TYR A 666 -5.52 1.38 -19.28
C TYR A 666 -5.16 0.20 -18.41
N CYS A 667 -3.89 0.09 -18.00
CA CYS A 667 -3.39 -1.07 -17.26
C CYS A 667 -3.66 -2.42 -17.98
N GLY A 668 -3.73 -2.40 -19.32
CA GLY A 668 -4.07 -3.56 -20.15
C GLY A 668 -5.57 -3.87 -20.26
N VAL A 669 -6.44 -3.09 -19.62
CA VAL A 669 -7.91 -3.22 -19.73
C VAL A 669 -8.43 -2.31 -20.82
N PHE A 670 -9.28 -2.84 -21.70
CA PHE A 670 -9.97 -2.06 -22.73
C PHE A 670 -10.90 -1.02 -22.09
N ARG A 671 -10.84 0.24 -22.54
CA ARG A 671 -11.64 1.34 -21.96
C ARG A 671 -12.59 1.98 -22.94
N ASP A 672 -12.15 2.23 -24.17
CA ASP A 672 -12.94 2.92 -25.18
C ASP A 672 -12.37 2.68 -26.58
N ASP A 673 -13.19 2.85 -27.61
CA ASP A 673 -12.76 2.82 -29.01
C ASP A 673 -13.42 3.93 -29.82
N ASP A 674 -12.74 4.35 -30.88
CA ASP A 674 -13.28 5.28 -31.86
C ASP A 674 -12.94 4.83 -33.28
N SER A 675 -13.78 5.20 -34.24
CA SER A 675 -13.56 4.85 -35.63
C SER A 675 -13.98 5.96 -36.58
N VAL A 676 -13.19 6.12 -37.64
CA VAL A 676 -13.49 7.03 -38.76
C VAL A 676 -13.36 6.27 -40.06
N THR A 677 -14.23 6.58 -41.02
CA THR A 677 -14.14 6.08 -42.39
C THR A 677 -13.49 7.14 -43.26
N VAL A 678 -12.45 6.78 -43.99
CA VAL A 678 -11.76 7.68 -44.93
C VAL A 678 -11.72 7.07 -46.32
N ARG A 679 -11.54 7.92 -47.32
CA ARG A 679 -11.35 7.47 -48.71
C ARG A 679 -9.88 7.59 -49.10
N VAL A 680 -9.20 6.45 -49.24
CA VAL A 680 -7.87 6.37 -49.82
C VAL A 680 -7.96 6.65 -51.32
N ASP A 681 -7.14 7.59 -51.78
CA ASP A 681 -7.01 7.94 -53.20
C ASP A 681 -5.53 8.13 -53.54
N ASN A 682 -4.85 7.02 -53.79
CA ASN A 682 -3.47 6.94 -54.29
C ASN A 682 -3.39 7.02 -55.82
N THR A 683 -4.52 7.20 -56.53
CA THR A 683 -4.44 7.54 -57.94
C THR A 683 -3.54 8.77 -58.07
N THR A 684 -2.53 8.71 -58.94
CA THR A 684 -1.55 9.78 -59.10
C THR A 684 -2.26 11.04 -59.58
N ARG A 685 -2.75 11.85 -58.64
CA ARG A 685 -3.17 13.22 -58.89
C ARG A 685 -1.91 13.98 -59.27
N PRO A 686 -1.93 14.74 -60.37
CA PRO A 686 -0.74 15.49 -60.75
C PRO A 686 -0.33 16.42 -59.62
N TYR A 687 0.93 16.35 -59.22
CA TYR A 687 1.51 17.28 -58.26
C TYR A 687 2.88 17.76 -58.74
N VAL A 688 3.25 18.93 -58.26
CA VAL A 688 4.58 19.52 -58.36
C VAL A 688 4.84 20.18 -57.01
N GLU A 689 5.99 19.91 -56.40
CA GLU A 689 6.39 20.47 -55.11
C GLU A 689 7.86 20.87 -55.21
N ILE A 690 8.22 22.10 -54.82
CA ILE A 690 9.58 22.61 -54.84
C ILE A 690 10.29 22.12 -53.58
N THR A 691 11.19 21.16 -53.72
CA THR A 691 11.95 20.56 -52.60
C THR A 691 13.28 21.26 -52.35
N ASN A 692 13.78 22.01 -53.34
CA ASN A 692 14.95 22.87 -53.19
C ASN A 692 14.81 24.10 -54.09
N PRO A 693 15.11 25.32 -53.62
CA PRO A 693 15.40 25.68 -52.23
C PRO A 693 14.17 25.51 -51.31
N VAL A 694 14.40 25.41 -50.00
CA VAL A 694 13.30 25.37 -49.00
C VAL A 694 12.66 26.75 -48.86
N ASP A 695 11.34 26.80 -48.65
CA ASP A 695 10.61 28.05 -48.41
C ASP A 695 11.22 28.87 -47.26
N GLY A 696 11.36 30.17 -47.46
CA GLY A 696 12.01 31.13 -46.55
C GLY A 696 13.54 31.14 -46.56
N SER A 697 14.22 30.27 -47.32
CA SER A 697 15.69 30.21 -47.32
C SER A 697 16.38 31.43 -47.96
N THR A 698 17.66 31.65 -47.62
CA THR A 698 18.51 32.64 -48.29
C THR A 698 19.40 31.95 -49.31
N VAL A 699 19.43 32.45 -50.54
CA VAL A 699 20.15 31.86 -51.68
C VAL A 699 21.08 32.88 -52.35
N SER A 700 22.15 32.40 -53.00
CA SER A 700 23.16 33.22 -53.67
C SER A 700 23.85 32.43 -54.79
N GLY A 701 24.41 33.10 -55.80
CA GLY A 701 25.09 32.44 -56.92
C GLY A 701 24.13 31.60 -57.77
N VAL A 702 24.57 30.42 -58.23
CA VAL A 702 23.74 29.50 -59.02
C VAL A 702 23.02 28.51 -58.10
N VAL A 703 21.69 28.60 -58.06
CA VAL A 703 20.79 27.77 -57.26
C VAL A 703 20.14 26.74 -58.15
N LEU A 704 20.17 25.47 -57.76
CA LEU A 704 19.43 24.42 -58.47
C LEU A 704 18.03 24.31 -57.86
N VAL A 705 17.00 24.78 -58.56
CA VAL A 705 15.61 24.60 -58.17
C VAL A 705 15.18 23.20 -58.58
N ILE A 706 14.78 22.37 -57.61
CA ILE A 706 14.40 20.97 -57.80
C ILE A 706 12.93 20.84 -57.43
N THR A 707 12.17 20.13 -58.27
CA THR A 707 10.79 19.73 -57.92
C THR A 707 10.66 18.23 -57.78
N GLU A 708 9.88 17.81 -56.81
CA GLU A 708 9.30 16.48 -56.77
C GLU A 708 7.94 16.51 -57.47
N THR A 709 7.66 15.51 -58.31
CA THR A 709 6.47 15.51 -59.15
C THR A 709 5.91 14.11 -59.34
N ALA A 710 4.60 13.99 -59.58
CA ALA A 710 4.03 12.81 -60.22
C ALA A 710 2.95 13.20 -61.22
N ALA A 711 2.78 12.35 -62.24
CA ALA A 711 1.77 12.49 -63.28
C ALA A 711 1.80 13.89 -63.96
N VAL A 712 2.98 14.46 -64.18
CA VAL A 712 3.22 15.64 -65.03
C VAL A 712 4.29 15.28 -66.05
N ASP A 713 4.19 15.83 -67.26
CA ASP A 713 5.21 15.67 -68.31
C ASP A 713 6.03 16.95 -68.54
N THR A 714 5.57 18.08 -67.99
CA THR A 714 6.21 19.38 -68.13
C THR A 714 6.11 20.19 -66.83
N VAL A 715 7.21 20.76 -66.37
CA VAL A 715 7.22 21.76 -65.27
C VAL A 715 7.67 23.11 -65.81
N LYS A 716 6.89 24.15 -65.54
CA LYS A 716 7.21 25.55 -65.84
C LYS A 716 7.61 26.27 -64.57
N PHE A 717 8.81 26.84 -64.56
CA PHE A 717 9.34 27.60 -63.43
C PHE A 717 9.19 29.09 -63.67
N TYR A 718 8.72 29.80 -62.65
CA TYR A 718 8.53 31.24 -62.65
C TYR A 718 9.28 31.89 -61.49
N ILE A 719 9.85 33.07 -61.75
CA ILE A 719 10.43 33.94 -60.72
C ILE A 719 9.64 35.25 -60.72
N ASN A 720 9.01 35.60 -59.60
CA ASN A 720 8.11 36.75 -59.46
C ASN A 720 7.04 36.83 -60.58
N GLY A 721 6.45 35.67 -60.91
CA GLY A 721 5.43 35.55 -61.95
C GLY A 721 5.93 35.58 -63.40
N VAL A 722 7.23 35.75 -63.64
CA VAL A 722 7.83 35.68 -64.99
C VAL A 722 8.29 34.27 -65.27
N LEU A 723 7.84 33.67 -66.37
CA LEU A 723 8.28 32.34 -66.82
C LEU A 723 9.77 32.38 -67.16
N VAL A 724 10.60 31.65 -66.43
CA VAL A 724 12.06 31.61 -66.63
C VAL A 724 12.53 30.32 -67.29
N TYR A 725 11.81 29.20 -67.11
CA TYR A 725 12.22 27.91 -67.65
C TYR A 725 11.05 26.96 -67.86
N VAL A 726 11.15 26.10 -68.88
CA VAL A 726 10.21 25.02 -69.18
C VAL A 726 11.02 23.73 -69.26
N CYS A 727 10.74 22.79 -68.35
CA CYS A 727 11.39 21.49 -68.29
C CYS A 727 10.41 20.41 -68.77
N GLN A 728 10.77 19.66 -69.81
CA GLN A 728 9.89 18.66 -70.47
C GLN A 728 10.36 17.22 -70.29
N GLY A 729 11.22 16.95 -69.32
CA GLY A 729 11.73 15.61 -69.03
C GLY A 729 12.40 15.56 -67.66
N GLU A 730 12.26 14.43 -66.98
CA GLU A 730 12.82 14.23 -65.65
C GLU A 730 14.37 14.14 -65.67
N PRO A 731 15.06 14.64 -64.62
CA PRO A 731 14.50 15.31 -63.45
C PRO A 731 14.00 16.74 -63.77
N PHE A 732 12.86 17.11 -63.21
CA PHE A 732 12.32 18.47 -63.37
C PHE A 732 13.08 19.45 -62.47
N GLU A 733 14.14 20.02 -63.01
CA GLU A 733 15.00 20.99 -62.32
C GLU A 733 15.36 22.20 -63.19
N PHE A 734 15.70 23.31 -62.54
CA PHE A 734 16.05 24.58 -63.17
C PHE A 734 17.25 25.22 -62.44
N LYS A 735 18.32 25.55 -63.18
CA LYS A 735 19.45 26.32 -62.64
C LYS A 735 19.14 27.81 -62.69
N TRP A 736 18.90 28.40 -61.53
CA TRP A 736 18.67 29.82 -61.36
C TRP A 736 19.96 30.54 -60.98
N ASP A 737 20.51 31.34 -61.89
CA ASP A 737 21.63 32.24 -61.58
C ASP A 737 21.09 33.50 -60.91
N THR A 738 21.19 33.55 -59.58
CA THR A 738 20.68 34.65 -58.77
C THR A 738 21.52 35.92 -58.93
N THR A 739 22.76 35.86 -59.46
CA THR A 739 23.64 37.04 -59.65
C THR A 739 23.11 38.03 -60.69
N ALA A 740 22.19 37.58 -61.55
CA ALA A 740 21.49 38.40 -62.52
C ALA A 740 20.31 39.20 -61.91
N TYR A 741 20.04 39.04 -60.61
CA TYR A 741 18.90 39.61 -59.90
C TYR A 741 19.38 40.49 -58.73
N PRO A 742 18.78 41.67 -58.48
CA PRO A 742 19.06 42.46 -57.28
C PRO A 742 18.74 41.70 -56.00
N ASP A 743 19.50 41.93 -54.92
CA ASP A 743 19.19 41.38 -53.61
C ASP A 743 17.78 41.76 -53.15
N GLY A 744 17.04 40.79 -52.59
CA GLY A 744 15.63 40.99 -52.23
C GLY A 744 14.85 39.68 -52.05
N LEU A 745 13.53 39.78 -51.91
CA LEU A 745 12.63 38.63 -51.84
C LEU A 745 12.15 38.23 -53.24
N TYR A 746 12.14 36.93 -53.50
CA TYR A 746 11.71 36.34 -54.77
C TYR A 746 10.73 35.20 -54.52
N GLU A 747 9.61 35.24 -55.22
CA GLU A 747 8.66 34.14 -55.32
C GLU A 747 9.13 33.18 -56.42
N ILE A 748 9.34 31.91 -56.07
CA ILE A 748 9.57 30.82 -57.02
C ILE A 748 8.28 30.04 -57.12
N ARG A 749 7.71 29.96 -58.33
CA ARG A 749 6.52 29.14 -58.61
C ARG A 749 6.85 28.06 -59.62
N ALA A 750 6.48 26.83 -59.31
CA ALA A 750 6.52 25.70 -60.24
C ALA A 750 5.09 25.32 -60.64
N GLU A 751 4.85 25.17 -61.93
CA GLU A 751 3.56 24.75 -62.50
C GLU A 751 3.75 23.45 -63.28
N GLY A 752 3.07 22.38 -62.86
CA GLY A 752 3.11 21.05 -63.47
C GLY A 752 1.97 20.85 -64.47
N TYR A 753 2.30 20.31 -65.64
CA TYR A 753 1.38 20.12 -66.77
C TYR A 753 1.31 18.66 -67.20
N GLN A 754 0.13 18.25 -67.68
CA GLN A 754 -0.09 17.05 -68.50
C GLN A 754 -0.45 17.50 -69.92
N GLY A 755 0.45 17.30 -70.87
CA GLY A 755 0.40 17.94 -72.17
C GLY A 755 0.35 19.47 -72.02
N ASN A 756 -0.76 20.09 -72.43
CA ASN A 756 -0.96 21.53 -72.31
C ASN A 756 -1.87 21.95 -71.14
N LEU A 757 -2.38 20.99 -70.36
CA LEU A 757 -3.26 21.28 -69.23
C LEU A 757 -2.44 21.52 -67.97
N LEU A 758 -2.61 22.68 -67.34
CA LEU A 758 -2.08 22.94 -66.00
C LEU A 758 -2.84 22.06 -65.01
N VAL A 759 -2.13 21.21 -64.29
CA VAL A 759 -2.72 20.22 -63.38
C VAL A 759 -2.21 20.32 -61.95
N ALA A 760 -1.06 20.97 -61.72
CA ALA A 760 -0.49 21.19 -60.40
C ALA A 760 0.28 22.52 -60.32
N LYS A 761 0.40 23.09 -59.12
CA LYS A 761 1.30 24.22 -58.86
C LYS A 761 1.80 24.21 -57.42
N ASP A 762 3.00 24.71 -57.22
CA ASP A 762 3.57 25.00 -55.90
C ASP A 762 4.35 26.32 -55.93
N THR A 763 4.44 27.00 -54.79
CA THR A 763 5.03 28.34 -54.68
C THR A 763 5.73 28.52 -53.34
N ILE A 764 6.98 28.93 -53.41
CA ILE A 764 7.82 29.27 -52.25
C ILE A 764 8.37 30.70 -52.39
N THR A 765 8.83 31.28 -51.30
CA THR A 765 9.50 32.58 -51.23
C THR A 765 10.91 32.42 -50.69
N VAL A 766 11.91 33.00 -51.34
CA VAL A 766 13.32 32.99 -50.87
C VAL A 766 13.92 34.39 -50.86
N SER A 767 15.00 34.60 -50.10
CA SER A 767 15.78 35.84 -50.11
C SER A 767 17.07 35.67 -50.92
N VAL A 768 17.27 36.48 -51.96
CA VAL A 768 18.52 36.54 -52.72
C VAL A 768 19.51 37.52 -52.07
N ARG A 769 20.76 37.09 -51.89
CA ARG A 769 21.89 37.91 -51.40
C ARG A 769 23.20 37.51 -52.11
N ASN A 770 23.60 38.23 -53.17
CA ASN A 770 24.77 37.89 -53.99
C ASN A 770 26.10 38.48 -53.55
#